data_AF-A0A497V1Z0-F1
#
_entry.id   AF-A0A497V1Z0-F1
#
_cell.length_a   1.000
_cell.length_b   1.000
_cell.length_c   1.000
_cell.angle_alpha   90.00
_cell.angle_beta   90.00
_cell.angle_gamma   90.00
#
_symmetry.space_group_name_H-M   'P 1'
#
loop_
_entity.id
_entity.type
_entity.pdbx_description
1 polymer ?
#
loop_
_entity_poly.entity_id
_entity_poly.type
_entity_poly.pdbx_seq_one_letter_code
_entity_poly.pdbx_strand_id
1 'polypeptide(L)'
;MTTPSDAYLAAEADMGVPPVSARGRSDQNPKDIGFWALVAEDFATHERKLFEQGFWAIFVHRFGNWRMGQPKLIRAPSTLLYRIMFKLVEWICGISLWYTVKLGRRVRIWHHSGMSLGARAIGDDCHIRQNTTLGVAQTGRNNELPIIGPGADIGAGAVVAGAVYVGANTKIGANALVIADVPDGATAIGNPAQVYGGTPVAAPVLTPAPPASTPETHLETPRDMGVIALLGSSNLDTLAEDIKDSARQYSLEIDTYVPPFGQARMALLQESSPLVEALGDGFAATLIVERAEDLLGEVYTAPLSLDKEDASSYLDAALEPLLDLVRDARKRLPGPVFVMRLAVMTRSSLGLADATAEAGLTTLIEAANRKLHEACAALSDVHLLDADALISETGRDAAQPGQFWHLGRMPFSTVFNRRLARRVLGGLLSLRGQSARIIVLDLDNTLWGGVLGEDGMEGLAIGHSAYPGSAYSAFQEALRALTQRGIALAVASKNDEDLALQMIDTHPEMTLRLSDIVSHRIGWVEKSHGIAEMLDEIGLGAANAMFIDDNPVEREKARKNVPGLIVPPFPDAPEDLARWLLDSPFLEAMSLTGSDLKRTAQYKVRAREVSAKREFANIEEFYRDLDMRLTFEPYSPANQQRVLQLFVKTNQFNATLRRHDAGAVQQILDEGGEVFAIGVADRHSSYELMGVIALRPDAAMKTAYPEDEAVQSLKAEGAWWVDSVLLSCRILGRTVEQAIVAWATAHAQEAGATALIGQVIEAPRNTPVRDLFSKSGLDPVATDFDLGAGGLYRHDLSKGALDVPDYFTLSDTAPAPVATTAKAASKPRPPKPVSTAASPAIAIPVADLEHGKQAALADTFRRVFRLGADDDVQDTTMDSLAAWDSLGHLRLAMELEQSLGLRLPAARLGQISSYAELQKAVAEAMQGAA
;
A
#
# COMPACT_ATOMS: atom_id res chain seq x y z
N MET A 1 -3.67 11.30 33.97
CA MET A 1 -4.19 10.58 35.15
C MET A 1 -5.66 10.31 34.87
N THR A 2 -6.08 9.06 34.72
CA THR A 2 -7.51 8.73 34.74
C THR A 2 -7.90 8.65 36.21
N THR A 3 -8.63 9.65 36.69
CA THR A 3 -9.17 9.68 38.05
C THR A 3 -10.14 8.50 38.20
N PRO A 4 -10.05 7.70 39.29
CA PRO A 4 -11.08 6.70 39.58
C PRO A 4 -12.46 7.35 39.61
N SER A 5 -13.47 6.67 39.10
CA SER A 5 -14.84 7.20 39.11
C SER A 5 -15.37 7.35 40.55
N ASP A 6 -16.40 8.17 40.72
CA ASP A 6 -17.08 8.29 42.01
C ASP A 6 -17.66 6.95 42.48
N ALA A 7 -18.15 6.12 41.55
CA ALA A 7 -18.65 4.78 41.86
C ALA A 7 -17.53 3.85 42.36
N TYR A 8 -16.35 3.91 41.75
CA TYR A 8 -15.18 3.18 42.21
C TYR A 8 -14.71 3.61 43.60
N LEU A 9 -14.63 4.92 43.85
CA LEU A 9 -14.24 5.46 45.16
C LEU A 9 -15.27 5.14 46.24
N ALA A 10 -16.56 5.21 45.92
CA ALA A 10 -17.64 4.80 46.81
C ALA A 10 -17.54 3.30 47.15
N ALA A 11 -17.36 2.44 46.15
CA ALA A 11 -17.18 1.01 46.36
C ALA A 11 -15.90 0.70 47.17
N GLU A 12 -14.81 1.43 46.95
CA GLU A 12 -13.57 1.30 47.72
C GLU A 12 -13.80 1.58 49.21
N ALA A 13 -14.59 2.62 49.52
CA ALA A 13 -14.96 2.98 50.88
C ALA A 13 -15.93 1.95 51.50
N ASP A 14 -17.00 1.59 50.79
CA ASP A 14 -18.05 0.69 51.27
C ASP A 14 -17.52 -0.72 51.54
N MET A 15 -16.67 -1.23 50.64
CA MET A 15 -16.01 -2.51 50.81
C MET A 15 -14.83 -2.43 51.78
N GLY A 16 -14.53 -1.26 52.36
CA GLY A 16 -13.47 -1.03 53.35
C GLY A 16 -12.09 -1.44 52.84
N VAL A 17 -11.78 -1.17 51.56
CA VAL A 17 -10.53 -1.56 50.92
C VAL A 17 -9.37 -0.74 51.53
N PRO A 18 -8.27 -1.36 51.98
CA PRO A 18 -7.17 -0.61 52.56
C PRO A 18 -6.49 0.26 51.49
N PRO A 19 -6.03 1.48 51.82
CA PRO A 19 -5.36 2.35 50.86
C PRO A 19 -4.14 1.65 50.26
N VAL A 20 -3.76 2.03 49.04
CA VAL A 20 -2.66 1.41 48.28
C VAL A 20 -1.37 1.26 49.11
N SER A 21 -1.02 2.27 49.90
CA SER A 21 0.17 2.30 50.78
C SER A 21 0.13 1.26 51.91
N ALA A 22 -1.06 0.80 52.31
CA ALA A 22 -1.28 -0.17 53.38
C ALA A 22 -1.58 -1.59 52.87
N ARG A 23 -1.60 -1.80 51.55
CA ARG A 23 -1.94 -3.08 50.92
C ARG A 23 -1.00 -4.20 51.39
N GLY A 24 -1.60 -5.32 51.82
CA GLY A 24 -0.86 -6.50 52.27
C GLY A 24 -0.12 -6.34 53.61
N ARG A 25 -0.32 -5.24 54.36
CA ARG A 25 0.36 -5.00 55.65
C ARG A 25 -0.36 -5.56 56.88
N SER A 26 -1.63 -5.92 56.75
CA SER A 26 -2.48 -6.42 57.83
C SER A 26 -3.41 -7.51 57.33
N ASP A 27 -4.02 -8.27 58.25
CA ASP A 27 -5.05 -9.26 57.92
C ASP A 27 -6.34 -8.55 57.47
N GLN A 28 -6.79 -8.90 56.27
CA GLN A 28 -7.96 -8.39 55.57
C GLN A 28 -9.03 -9.48 55.37
N ASN A 29 -8.89 -10.64 56.02
CA ASN A 29 -9.98 -11.61 56.07
C ASN A 29 -11.23 -10.98 56.73
N PRO A 30 -12.44 -11.43 56.36
CA PRO A 30 -13.69 -11.04 57.02
C PRO A 30 -13.58 -11.16 58.56
N LYS A 31 -13.80 -10.05 59.26
CA LYS A 31 -13.55 -9.95 60.72
C LYS A 31 -14.69 -10.51 61.58
N ASP A 32 -15.85 -10.70 60.97
CA ASP A 32 -17.07 -11.22 61.55
C ASP A 32 -17.07 -12.76 61.67
N ILE A 33 -16.03 -13.43 61.16
CA ILE A 33 -15.89 -14.89 61.20
C ILE A 33 -14.46 -15.31 61.53
N GLY A 34 -14.30 -16.32 62.38
CA GLY A 34 -12.99 -16.88 62.71
C GLY A 34 -12.36 -17.60 61.52
N PHE A 35 -11.03 -17.61 61.43
CA PHE A 35 -10.28 -18.17 60.29
C PHE A 35 -10.73 -19.59 59.89
N TRP A 36 -10.83 -20.52 60.84
CA TRP A 36 -11.25 -21.89 60.52
C TRP A 36 -12.71 -22.02 60.13
N ALA A 37 -13.58 -21.17 60.67
CA ALA A 37 -14.98 -21.11 60.25
C ALA A 37 -15.10 -20.55 58.83
N LEU A 38 -14.26 -19.57 58.47
CA LEU A 38 -14.17 -19.03 57.12
C LEU A 38 -13.67 -20.09 56.12
N VAL A 39 -12.62 -20.84 56.48
CA VAL A 39 -12.15 -21.98 55.66
C VAL A 39 -13.24 -23.04 55.50
N ALA A 40 -14.02 -23.33 56.55
CA ALA A 40 -15.14 -24.26 56.46
C ALA A 40 -16.27 -23.75 55.56
N GLU A 41 -16.55 -22.45 55.56
CA GLU A 41 -17.49 -21.79 54.65
C GLU A 41 -16.99 -21.83 53.20
N ASP A 42 -15.71 -21.53 52.96
CA ASP A 42 -15.10 -21.61 51.63
C ASP A 42 -15.11 -23.07 51.12
N PHE A 43 -14.86 -24.06 51.99
CA PHE A 43 -14.97 -25.49 51.66
C PHE A 43 -16.40 -25.90 51.31
N ALA A 44 -17.39 -25.40 52.04
CA ALA A 44 -18.80 -25.64 51.74
C ALA A 44 -19.23 -24.98 50.41
N THR A 45 -18.73 -23.78 50.12
CA THR A 45 -18.96 -23.05 48.86
C THR A 45 -18.46 -23.84 47.65
N HIS A 46 -17.34 -24.55 47.82
CA HIS A 46 -16.78 -25.47 46.82
C HIS A 46 -17.29 -26.91 46.99
N GLU A 47 -18.54 -27.06 47.43
CA GLU A 47 -19.28 -28.33 47.50
C GLU A 47 -18.62 -29.42 48.37
N ARG A 48 -17.77 -29.02 49.33
CA ARG A 48 -17.01 -29.94 50.18
C ARG A 48 -16.11 -30.91 49.41
N LYS A 49 -15.65 -30.51 48.22
CA LYS A 49 -14.74 -31.29 47.38
C LYS A 49 -13.29 -30.88 47.65
N LEU A 50 -12.54 -31.77 48.31
CA LEU A 50 -11.15 -31.48 48.71
C LEU A 50 -10.20 -31.27 47.53
N PHE A 51 -10.50 -31.81 46.36
CA PHE A 51 -9.66 -31.68 45.17
C PHE A 51 -10.11 -30.56 44.21
N GLU A 52 -11.09 -29.75 44.59
CA GLU A 52 -11.44 -28.55 43.82
C GLU A 52 -10.29 -27.54 43.88
N GLN A 53 -9.76 -27.17 42.73
CA GLN A 53 -8.61 -26.28 42.61
C GLN A 53 -8.94 -24.86 43.10
N GLY A 54 -10.17 -24.40 42.85
CA GLY A 54 -10.69 -23.12 43.34
C GLY A 54 -10.63 -23.02 44.88
N PHE A 55 -10.96 -24.11 45.58
CA PHE A 55 -10.88 -24.16 47.03
C PHE A 55 -9.45 -23.97 47.53
N TRP A 56 -8.46 -24.64 46.92
CA TRP A 56 -7.05 -24.50 47.32
C TRP A 56 -6.52 -23.10 47.07
N ALA A 57 -6.91 -22.45 45.98
CA ALA A 57 -6.54 -21.06 45.70
C ALA A 57 -7.08 -20.11 46.79
N ILE A 58 -8.36 -20.26 47.16
CA ILE A 58 -8.98 -19.47 48.23
C ILE A 58 -8.33 -19.79 49.58
N PHE A 59 -8.12 -21.06 49.94
CA PHE A 59 -7.47 -21.45 51.19
C PHE A 59 -6.08 -20.83 51.36
N VAL A 60 -5.24 -20.94 50.32
CA VAL A 60 -3.88 -20.38 50.34
C VAL A 60 -3.91 -18.85 50.43
N HIS A 61 -4.86 -18.21 49.75
CA HIS A 61 -5.10 -16.77 49.89
C HIS A 61 -5.47 -16.40 51.34
N ARG A 62 -6.48 -17.07 51.93
CA ARG A 62 -6.94 -16.85 53.31
C ARG A 62 -5.82 -17.02 54.32
N PHE A 63 -5.03 -18.09 54.18
CA PHE A 63 -3.87 -18.38 55.03
C PHE A 63 -2.80 -17.29 54.91
N GLY A 64 -2.51 -16.85 53.68
CA GLY A 64 -1.57 -15.78 53.40
C GLY A 64 -1.94 -14.45 54.07
N ASN A 65 -3.25 -14.18 54.15
CA ASN A 65 -3.82 -13.00 54.78
C ASN A 65 -3.85 -13.12 56.32
N TRP A 66 -4.32 -14.25 56.86
CA TRP A 66 -4.34 -14.57 58.30
C TRP A 66 -2.96 -14.42 58.94
N ARG A 67 -1.92 -14.89 58.24
CA ARG A 67 -0.53 -14.75 58.64
C ARG A 67 -0.13 -13.30 58.92
N MET A 68 -0.68 -12.33 58.19
CA MET A 68 -0.36 -10.91 58.38
C MET A 68 -0.86 -10.38 59.72
N GLY A 69 -1.87 -11.01 60.33
CA GLY A 69 -2.34 -10.74 61.69
C GLY A 69 -1.48 -11.38 62.80
N GLN A 70 -0.61 -12.34 62.47
CA GLN A 70 0.17 -13.08 63.46
C GLN A 70 1.43 -12.32 63.91
N PRO A 71 1.92 -12.53 65.15
CA PRO A 71 3.21 -12.01 65.61
C PRO A 71 4.38 -12.43 64.71
N LYS A 72 5.46 -11.63 64.68
CA LYS A 72 6.62 -11.86 63.78
C LYS A 72 7.20 -13.28 63.84
N LEU A 73 7.24 -13.89 65.03
CA LEU A 73 7.78 -15.23 65.25
C LEU A 73 7.00 -16.32 64.51
N ILE A 74 5.67 -16.17 64.43
CA ILE A 74 4.78 -17.07 63.67
C ILE A 74 4.75 -16.65 62.20
N ARG A 75 4.73 -15.34 61.95
CA ARG A 75 4.64 -14.77 60.61
C ARG A 75 5.77 -15.22 59.70
N ALA A 76 7.02 -15.19 60.15
CA ALA A 76 8.18 -15.51 59.32
C ALA A 76 8.14 -16.94 58.71
N PRO A 77 8.03 -18.03 59.50
CA PRO A 77 7.92 -19.38 58.94
C PRO A 77 6.64 -19.57 58.12
N SER A 78 5.50 -19.02 58.56
CA SER A 78 4.26 -19.06 57.77
C SER A 78 4.38 -18.32 56.45
N THR A 79 5.28 -17.32 56.34
CA THR A 79 5.51 -16.58 55.08
C THR A 79 6.19 -17.47 54.06
N LEU A 80 7.20 -18.23 54.50
CA LEU A 80 7.87 -19.19 53.64
C LEU A 80 6.88 -20.27 53.18
N LEU A 81 6.08 -20.81 54.11
CA LEU A 81 5.04 -21.78 53.79
C LEU A 81 4.03 -21.23 52.78
N TYR A 82 3.51 -20.02 53.00
CA TYR A 82 2.60 -19.35 52.06
C TYR A 82 3.23 -19.20 50.67
N ARG A 83 4.49 -18.76 50.57
CA ARG A 83 5.18 -18.58 49.27
C ARG A 83 5.28 -19.89 48.50
N ILE A 84 5.58 -20.99 49.18
CA ILE A 84 5.65 -22.32 48.59
C ILE A 84 4.27 -22.76 48.12
N MET A 85 3.26 -22.70 49.00
CA MET A 85 1.89 -23.10 48.68
C MET A 85 1.30 -22.26 47.53
N PHE A 86 1.57 -20.95 47.52
CA PHE A 86 1.12 -20.04 46.47
C PHE A 86 1.70 -20.44 45.11
N LYS A 87 3.01 -20.71 45.03
CA LYS A 87 3.63 -21.16 43.78
C LYS A 87 3.18 -22.55 43.35
N LEU A 88 2.92 -23.46 44.29
CA LEU A 88 2.34 -24.77 43.97
C LEU A 88 0.93 -24.64 43.38
N VAL A 89 0.07 -23.79 43.96
CA VAL A 89 -1.26 -23.51 43.39
C VAL A 89 -1.13 -22.86 42.02
N GLU A 90 -0.23 -21.90 41.84
CA GLU A 90 -0.01 -21.26 40.54
C GLU A 90 0.42 -22.27 39.47
N TRP A 91 1.33 -23.19 39.78
CA TRP A 91 1.82 -24.21 38.84
C TRP A 91 0.82 -25.34 38.57
N ILE A 92 0.14 -25.85 39.61
CA ILE A 92 -0.70 -27.06 39.51
C ILE A 92 -2.13 -26.69 39.11
N CYS A 93 -2.66 -25.61 39.68
CA CYS A 93 -4.03 -25.18 39.43
C CYS A 93 -4.13 -24.15 38.29
N GLY A 94 -3.05 -23.42 37.98
CA GLY A 94 -3.08 -22.33 37.00
C GLY A 94 -3.90 -21.13 37.48
N ILE A 95 -3.93 -20.88 38.79
CA ILE A 95 -4.68 -19.79 39.43
C ILE A 95 -3.72 -18.92 40.24
N SER A 96 -3.61 -17.64 39.87
CA SER A 96 -2.89 -16.62 40.62
C SER A 96 -3.88 -15.72 41.38
N LEU A 97 -3.96 -15.90 42.70
CA LEU A 97 -4.75 -15.05 43.60
C LEU A 97 -3.88 -14.57 44.76
N TRP A 98 -3.36 -13.34 44.68
CA TRP A 98 -2.46 -12.81 45.69
C TRP A 98 -3.17 -12.54 47.02
N TYR A 99 -2.48 -12.76 48.14
CA TYR A 99 -3.00 -12.43 49.48
C TYR A 99 -3.27 -10.93 49.70
N THR A 100 -2.82 -10.08 48.78
CA THR A 100 -2.97 -8.63 48.82
C THR A 100 -4.30 -8.13 48.27
N VAL A 101 -5.12 -9.03 47.68
CA VAL A 101 -6.50 -8.75 47.27
C VAL A 101 -7.41 -8.81 48.50
N LYS A 102 -8.31 -7.86 48.69
CA LYS A 102 -9.34 -7.99 49.73
C LYS A 102 -10.44 -8.92 49.22
N LEU A 103 -10.66 -10.04 49.89
CA LEU A 103 -11.57 -11.09 49.41
C LEU A 103 -12.76 -11.26 50.37
N GLY A 104 -13.98 -11.09 49.85
CA GLY A 104 -15.25 -11.30 50.54
C GLY A 104 -15.56 -12.78 50.81
N ARG A 105 -16.70 -13.07 51.43
CA ARG A 105 -17.15 -14.41 51.83
C ARG A 105 -17.83 -15.14 50.68
N ARG A 106 -17.82 -16.49 50.70
CA ARG A 106 -18.53 -17.34 49.72
C ARG A 106 -18.18 -17.06 48.25
N VAL A 107 -16.94 -16.63 47.98
CA VAL A 107 -16.44 -16.48 46.62
C VAL A 107 -16.17 -17.86 46.02
N ARG A 108 -16.71 -18.10 44.83
CA ARG A 108 -16.59 -19.37 44.14
C ARG A 108 -15.76 -19.23 42.86
N ILE A 109 -14.66 -19.97 42.79
CA ILE A 109 -13.85 -20.10 41.58
C ILE A 109 -14.26 -21.40 40.88
N TRP A 110 -14.75 -21.27 39.66
CA TRP A 110 -15.26 -22.34 38.82
C TRP A 110 -14.23 -22.76 37.80
N HIS A 111 -13.99 -24.07 37.72
CA HIS A 111 -12.95 -24.67 36.87
C HIS A 111 -11.58 -24.01 37.14
N HIS A 112 -10.56 -24.38 36.38
CA HIS A 112 -9.20 -23.89 36.61
C HIS A 112 -8.46 -23.71 35.26
N SER A 113 -7.23 -23.22 35.31
CA SER A 113 -6.36 -22.83 34.18
C SER A 113 -6.44 -21.35 33.76
N GLY A 114 -5.26 -20.76 33.59
CA GLY A 114 -5.04 -19.44 33.00
C GLY A 114 -5.61 -18.24 33.77
N MET A 115 -5.82 -18.35 35.08
CA MET A 115 -6.48 -17.28 35.86
C MET A 115 -5.46 -16.35 36.53
N SER A 116 -5.59 -15.05 36.30
CA SER A 116 -4.84 -14.00 36.99
C SER A 116 -5.81 -13.07 37.69
N LEU A 117 -5.99 -13.23 39.00
CA LEU A 117 -7.03 -12.56 39.78
C LEU A 117 -6.44 -11.41 40.61
N GLY A 118 -5.83 -10.43 39.92
CA GLY A 118 -5.31 -9.21 40.52
C GLY A 118 -6.39 -8.14 40.67
N ALA A 119 -6.93 -7.95 41.87
CA ALA A 119 -7.93 -6.91 42.16
C ALA A 119 -7.56 -6.10 43.41
N ARG A 120 -8.21 -4.93 43.59
CA ARG A 120 -8.23 -4.23 44.88
C ARG A 120 -9.10 -4.99 45.87
N ALA A 121 -10.31 -5.36 45.43
CA ALA A 121 -11.24 -6.16 46.20
C ALA A 121 -12.14 -7.03 45.30
N ILE A 122 -12.56 -8.16 45.85
CA ILE A 122 -13.60 -9.04 45.30
C ILE A 122 -14.62 -9.25 46.41
N GLY A 123 -15.88 -8.93 46.14
CA GLY A 123 -16.97 -8.93 47.12
C GLY A 123 -17.45 -10.32 47.53
N ASP A 124 -18.48 -10.33 48.37
CA ASP A 124 -19.15 -11.55 48.82
C ASP A 124 -19.92 -12.22 47.67
N ASP A 125 -20.08 -13.54 47.70
CA ASP A 125 -20.93 -14.31 46.77
C ASP A 125 -20.56 -14.16 45.28
N CYS A 126 -19.33 -13.73 44.96
CA CYS A 126 -18.87 -13.62 43.57
C CYS A 126 -18.60 -15.01 42.95
N HIS A 127 -18.95 -15.17 41.68
CA HIS A 127 -18.65 -16.36 40.88
C HIS A 127 -17.63 -16.00 39.81
N ILE A 128 -16.52 -16.74 39.70
CA ILE A 128 -15.45 -16.47 38.73
C ILE A 128 -15.12 -17.73 37.95
N ARG A 129 -15.26 -17.71 36.62
CA ARG A 129 -14.98 -18.86 35.74
C ARG A 129 -13.55 -18.86 35.19
N GLN A 130 -13.14 -19.97 34.58
CA GLN A 130 -11.78 -20.21 34.08
C GLN A 130 -11.25 -19.13 33.13
N ASN A 131 -9.92 -19.02 33.03
CA ASN A 131 -9.21 -18.12 32.12
C ASN A 131 -9.52 -16.61 32.32
N THR A 132 -10.10 -16.24 33.46
CA THR A 132 -10.42 -14.85 33.80
C THR A 132 -9.16 -14.07 34.20
N THR A 133 -9.04 -12.85 33.70
CA THR A 133 -7.99 -11.89 34.08
C THR A 133 -8.59 -10.65 34.74
N LEU A 134 -8.22 -10.40 35.99
CA LEU A 134 -8.42 -9.14 36.70
C LEU A 134 -7.03 -8.49 36.82
N GLY A 135 -6.85 -7.30 36.26
CA GLY A 135 -5.50 -6.76 36.14
C GLY A 135 -5.42 -5.27 35.84
N VAL A 136 -4.19 -4.82 35.63
CA VAL A 136 -3.91 -3.43 35.23
C VAL A 136 -4.15 -3.27 33.73
N ALA A 137 -4.70 -2.12 33.32
CA ALA A 137 -4.88 -1.81 31.91
C ALA A 137 -3.58 -1.31 31.23
N GLN A 138 -2.62 -0.78 32.00
CA GLN A 138 -1.44 -0.10 31.47
C GLN A 138 -0.17 -0.45 32.27
N THR A 139 0.94 -0.63 31.55
CA THR A 139 2.28 -0.84 32.13
C THR A 139 2.71 0.37 32.97
N GLY A 140 3.29 0.13 34.15
CA GLY A 140 3.73 1.19 35.07
C GLY A 140 2.64 1.71 36.01
N ARG A 141 1.37 1.37 35.79
CA ARG A 141 0.23 1.74 36.65
C ARG A 141 -0.22 0.60 37.57
N ASN A 142 0.75 0.04 38.31
CA ASN A 142 0.62 -1.20 39.09
C ASN A 142 -0.47 -1.19 40.19
N ASN A 143 -1.07 -0.04 40.48
CA ASN A 143 -2.08 0.13 41.53
C ASN A 143 -3.50 0.36 40.98
N GLU A 144 -3.67 0.56 39.67
CA GLU A 144 -4.97 0.73 39.00
C GLU A 144 -5.59 -0.66 38.72
N LEU A 145 -6.12 -1.28 39.77
CA LEU A 145 -6.74 -2.60 39.73
C LEU A 145 -8.25 -2.51 39.94
N PRO A 146 -9.02 -3.48 39.43
CA PRO A 146 -10.47 -3.42 39.52
C PRO A 146 -11.00 -3.68 40.95
N ILE A 147 -12.22 -3.22 41.20
CA ILE A 147 -13.05 -3.58 42.37
C ILE A 147 -14.26 -4.35 41.84
N ILE A 148 -14.44 -5.58 42.34
CA ILE A 148 -15.57 -6.43 41.98
C ILE A 148 -16.59 -6.44 43.12
N GLY A 149 -17.78 -5.94 42.85
CA GLY A 149 -18.90 -5.86 43.80
C GLY A 149 -19.49 -7.22 44.16
N PRO A 150 -20.26 -7.29 45.26
CA PRO A 150 -20.82 -8.55 45.77
C PRO A 150 -21.85 -9.15 44.80
N GLY A 151 -21.87 -10.48 44.69
CA GLY A 151 -22.79 -11.23 43.83
C GLY A 151 -22.47 -11.16 42.34
N ALA A 152 -21.33 -10.56 41.95
CA ALA A 152 -20.94 -10.47 40.54
C ALA A 152 -20.59 -11.86 39.96
N ASP A 153 -21.12 -12.16 38.78
CA ASP A 153 -20.88 -13.40 38.06
C ASP A 153 -20.00 -13.15 36.83
N ILE A 154 -18.74 -13.60 36.89
CA ILE A 154 -17.71 -13.38 35.86
C ILE A 154 -17.60 -14.60 34.95
N GLY A 155 -17.88 -14.37 33.66
CA GLY A 155 -17.83 -15.36 32.59
C GLY A 155 -16.41 -15.89 32.31
N ALA A 156 -16.34 -17.04 31.63
CA ALA A 156 -15.05 -17.66 31.29
C ALA A 156 -14.27 -16.78 30.29
N GLY A 157 -12.96 -16.61 30.50
CA GLY A 157 -12.12 -15.80 29.62
C GLY A 157 -12.33 -14.29 29.71
N ALA A 158 -13.15 -13.81 30.65
CA ALA A 158 -13.37 -12.37 30.80
C ALA A 158 -12.11 -11.65 31.29
N VAL A 159 -11.89 -10.44 30.78
CA VAL A 159 -10.78 -9.55 31.15
C VAL A 159 -11.36 -8.26 31.73
N VAL A 160 -11.09 -7.99 33.00
CA VAL A 160 -11.44 -6.72 33.67
C VAL A 160 -10.15 -5.97 33.96
N ALA A 161 -9.94 -4.85 33.29
CA ALA A 161 -8.66 -4.16 33.28
C ALA A 161 -8.77 -2.69 33.71
N GLY A 162 -7.92 -2.28 34.67
CA GLY A 162 -7.82 -0.91 35.16
C GLY A 162 -8.59 -0.64 36.46
N ALA A 163 -8.58 0.61 36.92
CA ALA A 163 -9.33 1.07 38.08
C ALA A 163 -10.83 1.20 37.75
N VAL A 164 -11.46 0.04 37.54
CA VAL A 164 -12.85 -0.12 37.11
C VAL A 164 -13.66 -0.78 38.23
N TYR A 165 -14.87 -0.29 38.45
CA TYR A 165 -15.86 -0.89 39.35
C TYR A 165 -16.82 -1.79 38.56
N VAL A 166 -16.86 -3.07 38.93
CA VAL A 166 -17.90 -4.00 38.48
C VAL A 166 -18.96 -4.08 39.56
N GLY A 167 -20.15 -3.59 39.28
CA GLY A 167 -21.25 -3.43 40.24
C GLY A 167 -21.71 -4.72 40.91
N ALA A 168 -22.48 -4.56 41.98
CA ALA A 168 -23.11 -5.66 42.70
C ALA A 168 -24.11 -6.41 41.81
N ASN A 169 -24.19 -7.74 41.95
CA ASN A 169 -25.11 -8.63 41.20
C ASN A 169 -25.02 -8.50 39.66
N THR A 170 -23.88 -8.06 39.16
CA THR A 170 -23.63 -7.95 37.72
C THR A 170 -23.34 -9.30 37.07
N LYS A 171 -23.54 -9.38 35.75
CA LYS A 171 -23.14 -10.53 34.94
C LYS A 171 -22.16 -10.09 33.87
N ILE A 172 -20.93 -10.54 33.95
CA ILE A 172 -19.93 -10.31 32.90
C ILE A 172 -19.92 -11.54 31.99
N GLY A 173 -20.14 -11.31 30.70
CA GLY A 173 -20.16 -12.36 29.68
C GLY A 173 -18.81 -13.06 29.53
N ALA A 174 -18.85 -14.26 28.93
CA ALA A 174 -17.62 -14.94 28.55
C ALA A 174 -16.83 -14.11 27.52
N ASN A 175 -15.49 -14.12 27.63
CA ASN A 175 -14.55 -13.36 26.80
C ASN A 175 -14.79 -11.83 26.76
N ALA A 176 -15.54 -11.28 27.72
CA ALA A 176 -15.81 -9.85 27.74
C ALA A 176 -14.57 -9.05 28.16
N LEU A 177 -14.27 -7.94 27.47
CA LEU A 177 -13.21 -6.98 27.85
C LEU A 177 -13.84 -5.76 28.54
N VAL A 178 -13.82 -5.73 29.86
CA VAL A 178 -14.39 -4.66 30.69
C VAL A 178 -13.30 -3.65 31.05
N ILE A 179 -13.41 -2.46 30.45
CA ILE A 179 -12.47 -1.33 30.63
C ILE A 179 -13.16 -0.06 31.20
N ALA A 180 -14.45 -0.15 31.51
CA ALA A 180 -15.27 0.91 32.08
C ALA A 180 -16.22 0.33 33.13
N ASP A 181 -16.71 1.19 34.04
CA ASP A 181 -17.57 0.76 35.15
C ASP A 181 -18.84 0.09 34.65
N VAL A 182 -19.23 -0.99 35.35
CA VAL A 182 -20.46 -1.73 35.09
C VAL A 182 -21.42 -1.44 36.26
N PRO A 183 -22.60 -0.83 36.01
CA PRO A 183 -23.57 -0.53 37.06
C PRO A 183 -24.08 -1.79 37.75
N ASP A 184 -24.58 -1.64 38.98
CA ASP A 184 -25.21 -2.74 39.74
C ASP A 184 -26.35 -3.40 38.96
N GLY A 185 -26.41 -4.74 39.02
CA GLY A 185 -27.42 -5.57 38.37
C GLY A 185 -27.31 -5.65 36.84
N ALA A 186 -26.36 -4.94 36.23
CA ALA A 186 -26.18 -4.90 34.79
C ALA A 186 -25.50 -6.16 34.24
N THR A 187 -25.67 -6.37 32.93
CA THR A 187 -24.97 -7.43 32.19
C THR A 187 -24.00 -6.80 31.20
N ALA A 188 -22.70 -7.11 31.27
CA ALA A 188 -21.71 -6.59 30.33
C ALA A 188 -21.16 -7.71 29.43
N ILE A 189 -21.26 -7.58 28.11
CA ILE A 189 -20.81 -8.61 27.14
C ILE A 189 -20.04 -7.98 25.97
N GLY A 190 -19.12 -8.73 25.35
CA GLY A 190 -18.36 -8.30 24.17
C GLY A 190 -16.95 -7.77 24.45
N ASN A 191 -16.21 -7.46 23.39
CA ASN A 191 -14.84 -6.93 23.45
C ASN A 191 -14.71 -5.74 22.47
N PRO A 192 -14.72 -4.48 22.95
CA PRO A 192 -14.91 -4.05 24.34
C PRO A 192 -16.35 -4.33 24.84
N ALA A 193 -16.51 -4.49 26.16
CA ALA A 193 -17.78 -4.90 26.76
C ALA A 193 -18.82 -3.78 26.70
N GLN A 194 -20.00 -4.09 26.16
CA GLN A 194 -21.19 -3.23 26.19
C GLN A 194 -22.09 -3.62 27.37
N VAL A 195 -22.64 -2.63 28.06
CA VAL A 195 -23.48 -2.80 29.26
C VAL A 195 -24.97 -2.82 28.87
N TYR A 196 -25.68 -3.85 29.32
CA TYR A 196 -27.11 -4.08 29.08
C TYR A 196 -27.88 -4.16 30.42
N GLY A 197 -28.90 -3.30 30.56
CA GLY A 197 -29.72 -3.18 31.77
C GLY A 197 -29.02 -2.41 32.89
N GLY A 198 -29.73 -1.50 33.55
CA GLY A 198 -29.19 -0.58 34.58
C GLY A 198 -29.24 0.88 34.14
N THR A 199 -29.28 1.81 35.10
CA THR A 199 -29.27 3.26 34.82
C THR A 199 -27.91 3.64 34.20
N PRO A 200 -27.86 4.39 33.08
CA PRO A 200 -26.59 4.66 32.40
C PRO A 200 -25.66 5.49 33.29
N VAL A 201 -24.46 4.97 33.55
CA VAL A 201 -23.34 5.78 34.05
C VAL A 201 -22.41 5.99 32.86
N ALA A 202 -22.10 7.25 32.57
CA ALA A 202 -21.25 7.62 31.44
C ALA A 202 -19.90 6.92 31.54
N ALA A 203 -19.48 6.26 30.46
CA ALA A 203 -18.16 5.67 30.37
C ALA A 203 -17.09 6.76 30.58
N PRO A 204 -16.11 6.57 31.47
CA PRO A 204 -14.96 7.45 31.51
C PRO A 204 -14.25 7.33 30.16
N VAL A 205 -14.15 8.46 29.44
CA VAL A 205 -13.33 8.57 28.25
C VAL A 205 -11.89 8.30 28.68
N LEU A 206 -11.37 7.12 28.33
CA LEU A 206 -9.95 6.82 28.39
C LEU A 206 -9.25 7.75 27.39
N THR A 207 -8.87 8.95 27.84
CA THR A 207 -7.85 9.71 27.12
C THR A 207 -6.55 8.92 27.23
N PRO A 208 -5.95 8.45 26.12
CA PRO A 208 -4.67 7.78 26.19
C PRO A 208 -3.64 8.75 26.78
N ALA A 209 -3.04 8.38 27.91
CA ALA A 209 -1.81 9.03 28.35
C ALA A 209 -0.67 8.48 27.48
N PRO A 210 0.27 9.33 27.05
CA PRO A 210 1.25 8.98 26.04
C PRO A 210 2.09 7.77 26.47
N PRO A 211 2.47 6.88 25.53
CA PRO A 211 3.40 5.82 25.82
C PRO A 211 4.71 6.41 26.37
N ALA A 212 5.33 5.69 27.31
CA ALA A 212 6.66 6.05 27.81
C ALA A 212 7.66 6.07 26.64
N SER A 213 7.97 7.29 26.17
CA SER A 213 9.04 7.66 25.25
C SER A 213 9.39 6.63 24.17
N THR A 214 8.50 6.46 23.20
CA THR A 214 8.91 6.66 21.80
C THR A 214 8.78 8.15 21.50
N PRO A 215 9.68 8.78 20.74
CA PRO A 215 9.63 10.22 20.50
C PRO A 215 8.25 10.58 19.96
N GLU A 216 7.60 11.57 20.57
CA GLU A 216 6.33 12.12 20.10
C GLU A 216 6.51 12.58 18.64
N THR A 217 6.09 11.72 17.73
CA THR A 217 5.83 12.07 16.34
C THR A 217 4.69 13.07 16.37
N HIS A 218 4.92 14.28 15.89
CA HIS A 218 3.82 15.18 15.55
C HIS A 218 2.92 14.40 14.56
N LEU A 219 1.69 14.10 14.97
CA LEU A 219 0.71 13.39 14.16
C LEU A 219 0.44 14.22 12.91
N GLU A 220 0.98 13.79 11.76
CA GLU A 220 0.37 14.10 10.48
C GLU A 220 -1.10 13.70 10.55
N THR A 221 -2.00 14.49 9.96
CA THR A 221 -3.35 14.04 9.69
C THR A 221 -3.23 12.77 8.83
N PRO A 222 -3.69 11.60 9.30
CA PRO A 222 -3.63 10.38 8.52
C PRO A 222 -4.22 10.60 7.13
N ARG A 223 -3.67 9.91 6.12
CA ARG A 223 -4.26 9.98 4.78
C ARG A 223 -5.59 9.23 4.80
N ASP A 224 -6.69 9.96 4.71
CA ASP A 224 -8.02 9.38 4.61
C ASP A 224 -8.17 8.59 3.30
N MET A 225 -8.30 7.28 3.47
CA MET A 225 -8.47 6.26 2.43
C MET A 225 -9.93 5.86 2.24
N GLY A 226 -10.87 6.43 3.01
CA GLY A 226 -12.29 6.19 2.91
C GLY A 226 -12.72 4.83 3.48
N VAL A 227 -13.66 4.16 2.83
CA VAL A 227 -14.28 2.91 3.34
C VAL A 227 -14.00 1.72 2.41
N ILE A 228 -13.59 0.59 2.97
CA ILE A 228 -13.56 -0.71 2.26
C ILE A 228 -14.74 -1.57 2.69
N ALA A 229 -15.61 -1.94 1.76
CA ALA A 229 -16.58 -3.02 1.97
C ALA A 229 -15.92 -4.38 1.73
N LEU A 230 -16.07 -5.31 2.68
CA LEU A 230 -15.58 -6.69 2.54
C LEU A 230 -16.77 -7.61 2.28
N LEU A 231 -16.76 -8.29 1.15
CA LEU A 231 -17.84 -9.20 0.74
C LEU A 231 -17.29 -10.62 0.58
N GLY A 232 -18.04 -11.60 1.10
CA GLY A 232 -17.73 -13.01 0.96
C GLY A 232 -18.70 -13.90 1.72
N SER A 233 -18.56 -15.21 1.55
CA SER A 233 -19.36 -16.23 2.23
C SER A 233 -18.89 -16.55 3.66
N SER A 234 -17.66 -16.17 4.01
CA SER A 234 -17.01 -16.43 5.29
C SER A 234 -17.09 -15.25 6.27
N ASN A 235 -16.68 -15.43 7.53
CA ASN A 235 -16.56 -14.32 8.49
C ASN A 235 -15.29 -13.50 8.18
N LEU A 236 -15.47 -12.24 7.78
CA LEU A 236 -14.40 -11.32 7.39
C LEU A 236 -14.06 -10.25 8.45
N ASP A 237 -14.65 -10.32 9.64
CA ASP A 237 -14.43 -9.32 10.71
C ASP A 237 -12.95 -9.21 11.11
N THR A 238 -12.22 -10.34 11.15
CA THR A 238 -10.79 -10.34 11.46
C THR A 238 -9.95 -9.70 10.37
N LEU A 239 -10.31 -9.92 9.10
CA LEU A 239 -9.64 -9.28 7.97
C LEU A 239 -9.91 -7.77 7.98
N ALA A 240 -11.12 -7.34 8.32
CA ALA A 240 -11.48 -5.93 8.46
C ALA A 240 -10.61 -5.22 9.50
N GLU A 241 -10.43 -5.82 10.69
CA GLU A 241 -9.54 -5.24 11.71
C GLU A 241 -8.06 -5.29 11.31
N ASP A 242 -7.59 -6.38 10.68
CA ASP A 242 -6.22 -6.47 10.17
C ASP A 242 -5.94 -5.43 9.06
N ILE A 243 -6.94 -5.05 8.26
CA ILE A 243 -6.85 -3.94 7.29
C ILE A 243 -6.63 -2.61 8.01
N LYS A 244 -7.46 -2.29 9.02
CA LYS A 244 -7.33 -1.04 9.80
C LYS A 244 -5.98 -0.97 10.50
N ASP A 245 -5.55 -2.05 11.13
CA ASP A 245 -4.27 -2.12 11.83
C ASP A 245 -3.08 -1.98 10.87
N SER A 246 -3.17 -2.60 9.69
CA SER A 246 -2.16 -2.43 8.63
C SER A 246 -2.14 -0.99 8.11
N ALA A 247 -3.30 -0.35 7.91
CA ALA A 247 -3.38 1.04 7.47
C ALA A 247 -2.71 2.01 8.46
N ARG A 248 -2.97 1.84 9.76
CA ARG A 248 -2.36 2.64 10.83
C ARG A 248 -0.84 2.59 10.82
N GLN A 249 -0.23 1.42 10.53
CA GLN A 249 1.23 1.26 10.44
C GLN A 249 1.87 2.15 9.36
N TYR A 250 1.11 2.52 8.33
CA TYR A 250 1.55 3.36 7.23
C TYR A 250 0.96 4.78 7.29
N SER A 251 0.42 5.21 8.44
CA SER A 251 -0.23 6.52 8.62
C SER A 251 -1.39 6.75 7.64
N LEU A 252 -2.13 5.69 7.32
CA LEU A 252 -3.35 5.72 6.54
C LEU A 252 -4.55 5.56 7.49
N GLU A 253 -5.63 6.27 7.21
CA GLU A 253 -6.91 6.13 7.91
C GLU A 253 -7.90 5.50 6.95
N ILE A 254 -8.49 4.38 7.36
CA ILE A 254 -9.45 3.66 6.53
C ILE A 254 -10.49 3.02 7.43
N ASP A 255 -11.74 3.14 7.03
CA ASP A 255 -12.84 2.43 7.64
C ASP A 255 -13.17 1.17 6.84
N THR A 256 -13.86 0.24 7.50
CA THR A 256 -14.26 -1.01 6.86
C THR A 256 -15.71 -1.33 7.18
N TYR A 257 -16.41 -1.88 6.21
CA TYR A 257 -17.76 -2.37 6.39
C TYR A 257 -17.83 -3.86 6.03
N VAL A 258 -18.36 -4.68 6.94
CA VAL A 258 -18.61 -6.10 6.72
C VAL A 258 -20.11 -6.35 6.85
N PRO A 259 -20.81 -6.80 5.79
CA PRO A 259 -22.21 -7.21 5.93
C PRO A 259 -22.34 -8.36 6.94
N PRO A 260 -23.50 -8.51 7.61
CA PRO A 260 -23.72 -9.66 8.48
C PRO A 260 -23.45 -10.99 7.76
N PHE A 261 -22.95 -11.98 8.49
CA PHE A 261 -22.52 -13.26 7.95
C PHE A 261 -23.57 -13.88 7.00
N GLY A 262 -23.14 -14.25 5.79
CA GLY A 262 -23.99 -14.84 4.75
C GLY A 262 -24.95 -13.88 4.05
N GLN A 263 -24.91 -12.57 4.34
CA GLN A 263 -25.83 -11.58 3.78
C GLN A 263 -25.23 -10.68 2.69
N ALA A 264 -23.99 -10.93 2.25
CA ALA A 264 -23.30 -10.09 1.26
C ALA A 264 -24.14 -9.86 -0.02
N ARG A 265 -24.70 -10.92 -0.60
CA ARG A 265 -25.57 -10.80 -1.79
C ARG A 265 -26.90 -10.09 -1.49
N MET A 266 -27.50 -10.36 -0.34
CA MET A 266 -28.76 -9.70 0.07
C MET A 266 -28.56 -8.19 0.27
N ALA A 267 -27.43 -7.79 0.85
CA ALA A 267 -27.06 -6.39 1.05
C ALA A 267 -26.87 -5.63 -0.27
N LEU A 268 -26.48 -6.33 -1.34
CA LEU A 268 -26.39 -5.73 -2.68
C LEU A 268 -27.76 -5.60 -3.36
N LEU A 269 -28.72 -6.51 -3.10
CA LEU A 269 -30.01 -6.52 -3.81
C LEU A 269 -30.93 -5.36 -3.42
N GLN A 270 -30.80 -4.82 -2.21
CA GLN A 270 -31.60 -3.70 -1.72
C GLN A 270 -31.03 -2.35 -2.20
N GLU A 271 -31.86 -1.48 -2.78
CA GLU A 271 -31.43 -0.15 -3.28
C GLU A 271 -30.99 0.80 -2.15
N SER A 272 -31.59 0.69 -0.97
CA SER A 272 -31.16 1.32 0.28
C SER A 272 -30.75 0.23 1.25
N SER A 273 -29.45 -0.04 1.34
CA SER A 273 -28.89 -0.99 2.30
C SER A 273 -27.85 -0.31 3.18
N PRO A 274 -27.63 -0.78 4.42
CA PRO A 274 -26.58 -0.25 5.27
C PRO A 274 -25.18 -0.34 4.63
N LEU A 275 -24.97 -1.25 3.67
CA LEU A 275 -23.75 -1.33 2.87
C LEU A 275 -23.57 -0.11 1.95
N VAL A 276 -24.62 0.28 1.23
CA VAL A 276 -24.58 1.46 0.34
C VAL A 276 -24.45 2.73 1.17
N GLU A 277 -25.18 2.84 2.28
CA GLU A 277 -25.09 3.97 3.20
C GLU A 277 -23.71 4.10 3.84
N ALA A 278 -23.08 2.98 4.24
CA ALA A 278 -21.75 2.99 4.85
C ALA A 278 -20.64 3.41 3.87
N LEU A 279 -20.79 3.14 2.58
CA LEU A 279 -19.82 3.58 1.56
C LEU A 279 -19.96 5.07 1.25
N GLY A 280 -21.17 5.64 1.41
CA GLY A 280 -21.44 7.07 1.31
C GLY A 280 -21.04 7.69 -0.03
N ASP A 281 -20.91 9.02 -0.05
CA ASP A 281 -20.46 9.80 -1.22
C ASP A 281 -18.91 9.97 -1.28
N GLY A 282 -18.20 9.39 -0.31
CA GLY A 282 -16.74 9.47 -0.19
C GLY A 282 -16.00 8.50 -1.10
N PHE A 283 -14.67 8.48 -1.01
CA PHE A 283 -13.89 7.44 -1.68
C PHE A 283 -14.19 6.09 -1.03
N ALA A 284 -14.52 5.10 -1.84
CA ALA A 284 -14.93 3.79 -1.38
C ALA A 284 -14.27 2.70 -2.24
N ALA A 285 -14.11 1.51 -1.69
CA ALA A 285 -13.67 0.34 -2.43
C ALA A 285 -14.37 -0.92 -1.92
N THR A 286 -14.35 -1.98 -2.73
CA THR A 286 -14.89 -3.28 -2.35
C THR A 286 -13.81 -4.34 -2.47
N LEU A 287 -13.71 -5.23 -1.50
CA LEU A 287 -12.85 -6.40 -1.50
C LEU A 287 -13.72 -7.65 -1.42
N ILE A 288 -13.71 -8.47 -2.47
CA ILE A 288 -14.42 -9.75 -2.56
C ILE A 288 -13.44 -10.88 -2.29
N VAL A 289 -13.74 -11.69 -1.29
CA VAL A 289 -12.86 -12.77 -0.83
C VAL A 289 -13.66 -14.05 -0.65
N GLU A 290 -13.27 -15.08 -1.39
CA GLU A 290 -13.87 -16.42 -1.30
C GLU A 290 -12.78 -17.48 -1.16
N ARG A 291 -13.20 -18.61 -0.59
CA ARG A 291 -12.38 -19.81 -0.47
C ARG A 291 -12.72 -20.79 -1.57
N ALA A 292 -11.69 -21.39 -2.15
CA ALA A 292 -11.86 -22.47 -3.11
C ALA A 292 -12.63 -23.66 -2.51
N GLU A 293 -12.41 -23.93 -1.21
CA GLU A 293 -13.08 -25.01 -0.48
C GLU A 293 -14.59 -24.84 -0.39
N ASP A 294 -15.04 -23.60 -0.24
CA ASP A 294 -16.46 -23.29 -0.07
C ASP A 294 -17.17 -23.28 -1.43
N LEU A 295 -16.49 -22.86 -2.50
CA LEU A 295 -17.04 -22.84 -3.86
C LEU A 295 -17.07 -24.23 -4.51
N LEU A 296 -16.00 -25.02 -4.36
CA LEU A 296 -15.87 -26.33 -5.01
C LEU A 296 -16.36 -27.49 -4.13
N GLY A 297 -16.70 -27.24 -2.86
CA GLY A 297 -17.32 -28.23 -1.97
C GLY A 297 -16.60 -29.59 -1.95
N GLU A 298 -17.32 -30.68 -2.22
CA GLU A 298 -16.78 -32.04 -2.19
C GLU A 298 -15.65 -32.26 -3.22
N VAL A 299 -15.77 -31.64 -4.40
CA VAL A 299 -14.78 -31.74 -5.49
C VAL A 299 -13.43 -31.16 -5.05
N TYR A 300 -13.41 -30.19 -4.15
CA TYR A 300 -12.15 -29.69 -3.58
C TYR A 300 -11.39 -30.78 -2.82
N THR A 301 -12.09 -31.63 -2.08
CA THR A 301 -11.49 -32.69 -1.25
C THR A 301 -11.29 -34.02 -2.00
N ALA A 302 -12.17 -34.31 -2.94
CA ALA A 302 -12.19 -35.54 -3.73
C ALA A 302 -12.29 -35.19 -5.22
N PRO A 303 -11.24 -34.64 -5.84
CA PRO A 303 -11.32 -34.10 -7.20
C PRO A 303 -11.63 -35.17 -8.27
N LEU A 304 -11.36 -36.44 -7.99
CA LEU A 304 -11.74 -37.57 -8.86
C LEU A 304 -13.22 -37.98 -8.74
N SER A 305 -14.02 -37.34 -7.87
CA SER A 305 -15.47 -37.55 -7.85
C SER A 305 -16.17 -36.94 -9.07
N LEU A 306 -15.47 -36.07 -9.80
CA LEU A 306 -15.97 -35.36 -10.96
C LEU A 306 -15.39 -35.98 -12.24
N ASP A 307 -16.28 -36.41 -13.13
CA ASP A 307 -15.88 -36.91 -14.44
C ASP A 307 -15.29 -35.76 -15.29
N LYS A 308 -14.26 -36.07 -16.08
CA LYS A 308 -13.52 -35.08 -16.87
C LYS A 308 -14.43 -34.27 -17.80
N GLU A 309 -15.40 -34.93 -18.42
CA GLU A 309 -16.32 -34.31 -19.38
C GLU A 309 -17.27 -33.30 -18.70
N ASP A 310 -17.54 -33.48 -17.41
CA ASP A 310 -18.43 -32.63 -16.62
C ASP A 310 -17.70 -31.48 -15.91
N ALA A 311 -16.37 -31.50 -15.90
CA ALA A 311 -15.55 -30.55 -15.12
C ALA A 311 -15.83 -29.08 -15.45
N SER A 312 -15.94 -28.72 -16.74
CA SER A 312 -16.24 -27.33 -17.11
C SER A 312 -17.63 -26.90 -16.66
N SER A 313 -18.65 -27.74 -16.87
CA SER A 313 -20.05 -27.46 -16.51
C SER A 313 -20.19 -27.28 -15.00
N TYR A 314 -19.52 -28.13 -14.23
CA TYR A 314 -19.45 -28.01 -12.78
C TYR A 314 -18.80 -26.70 -12.34
N LEU A 315 -17.64 -26.34 -12.90
CA LEU A 315 -16.95 -25.09 -12.58
C LEU A 315 -17.80 -23.86 -12.94
N ASP A 316 -18.51 -23.89 -14.07
CA ASP A 316 -19.43 -22.81 -14.45
C ASP A 316 -20.52 -22.63 -13.38
N ALA A 317 -21.18 -23.72 -12.96
CA ALA A 317 -22.18 -23.67 -11.91
C ALA A 317 -21.62 -23.25 -10.53
N ALA A 318 -20.43 -23.72 -10.18
CA ALA A 318 -19.79 -23.43 -8.90
C ALA A 318 -19.30 -21.98 -8.79
N LEU A 319 -18.85 -21.38 -9.89
CA LEU A 319 -18.33 -20.01 -9.91
C LEU A 319 -19.43 -18.95 -10.11
N GLU A 320 -20.57 -19.30 -10.68
CA GLU A 320 -21.64 -18.34 -10.99
C GLU A 320 -22.04 -17.46 -9.78
N PRO A 321 -22.17 -17.98 -8.53
CA PRO A 321 -22.46 -17.14 -7.37
C PRO A 321 -21.41 -16.06 -7.10
N LEU A 322 -20.12 -16.37 -7.29
CA LEU A 322 -19.03 -15.40 -7.15
C LEU A 322 -19.04 -14.41 -8.32
N LEU A 323 -19.25 -14.87 -9.55
CA LEU A 323 -19.31 -14.00 -10.72
C LEU A 323 -20.48 -13.02 -10.63
N ASP A 324 -21.65 -13.48 -10.19
CA ASP A 324 -22.80 -12.63 -9.90
C ASP A 324 -22.48 -11.60 -8.82
N LEU A 325 -21.83 -12.01 -7.73
CA LEU A 325 -21.43 -11.10 -6.66
C LEU A 325 -20.51 -9.99 -7.19
N VAL A 326 -19.53 -10.34 -8.03
CA VAL A 326 -18.61 -9.37 -8.66
C VAL A 326 -19.37 -8.41 -9.58
N ARG A 327 -20.24 -8.92 -10.45
CA ARG A 327 -21.05 -8.12 -11.39
C ARG A 327 -21.98 -7.17 -10.64
N ASP A 328 -22.68 -7.66 -9.62
CA ASP A 328 -23.60 -6.88 -8.80
C ASP A 328 -22.86 -5.81 -7.99
N ALA A 329 -21.74 -6.15 -7.36
CA ALA A 329 -20.90 -5.18 -6.65
C ALA A 329 -20.41 -4.08 -7.59
N ARG A 330 -19.89 -4.42 -8.78
CA ARG A 330 -19.45 -3.43 -9.77
C ARG A 330 -20.58 -2.54 -10.26
N LYS A 331 -21.78 -3.12 -10.45
CA LYS A 331 -22.95 -2.38 -10.93
C LYS A 331 -23.49 -1.41 -9.87
N ARG A 332 -23.44 -1.75 -8.59
CA ARG A 332 -24.16 -1.05 -7.52
C ARG A 332 -23.27 -0.24 -6.57
N LEU A 333 -22.00 -0.61 -6.42
CA LEU A 333 -21.11 0.01 -5.44
C LEU A 333 -20.12 1.01 -6.09
N PRO A 334 -19.82 2.13 -5.42
CA PRO A 334 -18.83 3.10 -5.87
C PRO A 334 -17.39 2.60 -5.74
N GLY A 335 -16.50 3.15 -6.58
CA GLY A 335 -15.05 2.93 -6.52
C GLY A 335 -14.60 1.50 -6.88
N PRO A 336 -13.28 1.20 -6.83
CA PRO A 336 -12.73 -0.05 -7.39
C PRO A 336 -13.17 -1.32 -6.64
N VAL A 337 -13.30 -2.42 -7.38
CA VAL A 337 -13.58 -3.75 -6.82
C VAL A 337 -12.34 -4.63 -6.94
N PHE A 338 -11.82 -5.09 -5.81
CA PHE A 338 -10.76 -6.09 -5.73
C PHE A 338 -11.37 -7.46 -5.53
N VAL A 339 -10.92 -8.45 -6.31
CA VAL A 339 -11.39 -9.83 -6.23
C VAL A 339 -10.20 -10.72 -6.00
N MET A 340 -10.20 -11.45 -4.88
CA MET A 340 -9.15 -12.42 -4.61
C MET A 340 -9.33 -13.65 -5.51
N ARG A 341 -8.27 -14.04 -6.24
CA ARG A 341 -8.26 -15.30 -6.99
C ARG A 341 -8.37 -16.49 -6.03
N LEU A 342 -8.84 -17.62 -6.56
CA LEU A 342 -8.90 -18.87 -5.80
C LEU A 342 -7.49 -19.46 -5.67
N ALA A 343 -7.24 -20.15 -4.57
CA ALA A 343 -5.94 -20.76 -4.33
C ALA A 343 -6.05 -22.09 -3.59
N VAL A 344 -5.03 -22.93 -3.77
CA VAL A 344 -4.93 -24.24 -3.11
C VAL A 344 -4.33 -24.06 -1.71
N MET A 345 -5.21 -24.08 -0.71
CA MET A 345 -4.82 -23.92 0.69
C MET A 345 -4.38 -25.25 1.32
N THR A 346 -5.02 -26.37 0.98
CA THR A 346 -4.73 -27.68 1.59
C THR A 346 -4.04 -28.62 0.61
N ARG A 347 -3.37 -29.64 1.13
CA ARG A 347 -2.80 -30.70 0.30
C ARG A 347 -3.92 -31.48 -0.41
N SER A 348 -3.79 -31.66 -1.73
CA SER A 348 -4.69 -32.53 -2.51
C SER A 348 -4.64 -33.97 -2.00
N SER A 349 -5.80 -34.63 -1.99
CA SER A 349 -5.93 -36.06 -1.67
C SER A 349 -5.21 -36.97 -2.68
N LEU A 350 -4.90 -36.44 -3.88
CA LEU A 350 -4.12 -37.13 -4.91
C LEU A 350 -2.60 -37.07 -4.68
N GLY A 351 -2.14 -36.30 -3.68
CA GLY A 351 -0.71 -36.16 -3.40
C GLY A 351 0.07 -35.63 -4.60
N LEU A 352 1.16 -36.29 -4.98
CA LEU A 352 1.99 -35.87 -6.12
C LEU A 352 1.31 -36.09 -7.48
N ALA A 353 0.33 -36.98 -7.56
CA ALA A 353 -0.37 -37.26 -8.82
C ALA A 353 -1.22 -36.06 -9.28
N ASP A 354 -1.58 -35.15 -8.38
CA ASP A 354 -2.38 -33.96 -8.65
C ASP A 354 -1.78 -33.09 -9.77
N ALA A 355 -0.45 -32.96 -9.80
CA ALA A 355 0.26 -32.14 -10.78
C ALA A 355 0.16 -32.67 -12.22
N THR A 356 -0.19 -33.95 -12.39
CA THR A 356 -0.31 -34.61 -13.70
C THR A 356 -1.75 -35.06 -13.99
N ALA A 357 -2.63 -35.00 -13.01
CA ALA A 357 -4.01 -35.43 -13.14
C ALA A 357 -4.80 -34.40 -13.95
N GLU A 358 -5.43 -34.85 -15.03
CA GLU A 358 -6.28 -33.99 -15.86
C GLU A 358 -7.48 -33.43 -15.08
N ALA A 359 -7.96 -34.16 -14.07
CA ALA A 359 -8.97 -33.72 -13.10
C ALA A 359 -8.36 -33.52 -11.69
N GLY A 360 -7.10 -33.07 -11.62
CA GLY A 360 -6.45 -32.69 -10.35
C GLY A 360 -6.99 -31.39 -9.77
N LEU A 361 -6.86 -31.21 -8.46
CA LEU A 361 -7.29 -30.00 -7.76
C LEU A 361 -6.58 -28.75 -8.31
N THR A 362 -5.27 -28.83 -8.55
CA THR A 362 -4.49 -27.72 -9.12
C THR A 362 -5.05 -27.30 -10.49
N THR A 363 -5.29 -28.27 -11.38
CA THR A 363 -5.88 -28.04 -12.71
C THR A 363 -7.27 -27.41 -12.63
N LEU A 364 -8.11 -27.85 -11.69
CA LEU A 364 -9.44 -27.27 -11.47
C LEU A 364 -9.37 -25.82 -10.99
N ILE A 365 -8.46 -25.49 -10.07
CA ILE A 365 -8.26 -24.11 -9.58
C ILE A 365 -7.71 -23.20 -10.68
N GLU A 366 -6.77 -23.68 -11.49
CA GLU A 366 -6.27 -22.94 -12.65
C GLU A 366 -7.36 -22.67 -13.68
N ALA A 367 -8.21 -23.67 -13.96
CA ALA A 367 -9.36 -23.51 -14.86
C ALA A 367 -10.39 -22.52 -14.28
N ALA A 368 -10.66 -22.59 -12.97
CA ALA A 368 -11.57 -21.68 -12.29
C ALA A 368 -11.06 -20.23 -12.31
N ASN A 369 -9.78 -20.02 -12.00
CA ASN A 369 -9.14 -18.70 -12.05
C ASN A 369 -9.11 -18.12 -13.46
N ARG A 370 -9.00 -18.95 -14.50
CA ARG A 370 -9.08 -18.51 -15.90
C ARG A 370 -10.47 -17.98 -16.24
N LYS A 371 -11.53 -18.71 -15.88
CA LYS A 371 -12.92 -18.26 -16.04
C LYS A 371 -13.20 -16.97 -15.26
N LEU A 372 -12.72 -16.89 -14.01
CA LEU A 372 -12.83 -15.68 -13.19
C LEU A 372 -12.11 -14.49 -13.85
N HIS A 373 -10.93 -14.71 -14.42
CA HIS A 373 -10.17 -13.68 -15.13
C HIS A 373 -10.92 -13.16 -16.36
N GLU A 374 -11.40 -14.05 -17.22
CA GLU A 374 -12.18 -13.71 -18.41
C GLU A 374 -13.43 -12.89 -18.05
N ALA A 375 -14.16 -13.31 -17.01
CA ALA A 375 -15.35 -12.60 -16.55
C ALA A 375 -15.04 -11.21 -15.98
N CYS A 376 -13.96 -11.08 -15.20
CA CYS A 376 -13.57 -9.79 -14.61
C CYS A 376 -12.97 -8.83 -15.65
N ALA A 377 -12.27 -9.34 -16.67
CA ALA A 377 -11.68 -8.52 -17.73
C ALA A 377 -12.72 -7.77 -18.58
N ALA A 378 -13.98 -8.25 -18.60
CA ALA A 378 -15.10 -7.58 -19.27
C ALA A 378 -15.66 -6.39 -18.46
N LEU A 379 -15.22 -6.18 -17.22
CA LEU A 379 -15.71 -5.15 -16.32
C LEU A 379 -14.63 -4.08 -16.09
N SER A 380 -15.02 -2.80 -16.15
CA SER A 380 -14.12 -1.68 -15.81
C SER A 380 -13.86 -1.64 -14.29
N ASP A 381 -12.69 -1.20 -13.83
CA ASP A 381 -12.38 -1.01 -12.40
C ASP A 381 -12.63 -2.25 -11.50
N VAL A 382 -12.43 -3.44 -12.07
CA VAL A 382 -12.33 -4.70 -11.34
C VAL A 382 -10.89 -5.20 -11.42
N HIS A 383 -10.31 -5.53 -10.27
CA HIS A 383 -8.90 -5.87 -10.14
C HIS A 383 -8.72 -7.21 -9.43
N LEU A 384 -7.94 -8.11 -10.02
CA LEU A 384 -7.69 -9.43 -9.45
C LEU A 384 -6.45 -9.41 -8.56
N LEU A 385 -6.57 -10.01 -7.37
CA LEU A 385 -5.47 -10.19 -6.43
C LEU A 385 -4.93 -11.62 -6.53
N ASP A 386 -3.61 -11.73 -6.64
CA ASP A 386 -2.93 -13.02 -6.75
C ASP A 386 -2.82 -13.73 -5.39
N ALA A 387 -3.81 -14.58 -5.09
CA ALA A 387 -3.82 -15.37 -3.86
C ALA A 387 -2.65 -16.37 -3.78
N ASP A 388 -2.27 -17.03 -4.87
CA ASP A 388 -1.16 -18.00 -4.87
C ASP A 388 0.18 -17.32 -4.55
N ALA A 389 0.40 -16.11 -5.07
CA ALA A 389 1.57 -15.31 -4.72
C ALA A 389 1.56 -14.96 -3.22
N LEU A 390 0.44 -14.45 -2.70
CA LEU A 390 0.29 -14.11 -1.28
C LEU A 390 0.49 -15.32 -0.36
N ILE A 391 0.02 -16.50 -0.74
CA ILE A 391 0.23 -17.75 0.01
C ILE A 391 1.69 -18.19 -0.06
N SER A 392 2.32 -18.10 -1.23
CA SER A 392 3.73 -18.47 -1.42
C SER A 392 4.64 -17.59 -0.58
N GLU A 393 4.35 -16.29 -0.55
CA GLU A 393 5.03 -15.29 0.27
C GLU A 393 4.81 -15.55 1.78
N THR A 394 3.59 -15.95 2.19
CA THR A 394 3.23 -16.22 3.58
C THR A 394 3.73 -17.59 4.08
N GLY A 395 3.82 -18.57 3.18
CA GLY A 395 3.87 -19.98 3.50
C GLY A 395 2.46 -20.57 3.66
N ARG A 396 2.18 -21.67 2.95
CA ARG A 396 0.86 -22.33 2.94
C ARG A 396 0.35 -22.69 4.34
N ASP A 397 1.20 -23.30 5.17
CA ASP A 397 0.82 -23.68 6.54
C ASP A 397 0.54 -22.47 7.43
N ALA A 398 1.27 -21.36 7.23
CA ALA A 398 1.09 -20.14 7.98
C ALA A 398 -0.15 -19.36 7.53
N ALA A 399 -0.62 -19.55 6.29
CA ALA A 399 -1.85 -18.93 5.77
C ALA A 399 -3.12 -19.61 6.31
N GLN A 400 -3.02 -20.86 6.78
CA GLN A 400 -4.14 -21.64 7.27
C GLN A 400 -4.81 -21.02 8.51
N PRO A 401 -6.14 -20.93 8.55
CA PRO A 401 -6.87 -20.42 9.73
C PRO A 401 -6.84 -21.36 10.94
N GLY A 402 -6.54 -22.65 10.74
CA GLY A 402 -6.51 -23.66 11.80
C GLY A 402 -7.82 -23.71 12.60
N GLN A 403 -7.72 -23.62 13.94
CA GLN A 403 -8.89 -23.65 14.82
C GLN A 403 -9.89 -22.50 14.59
N PHE A 404 -9.45 -21.36 14.05
CA PHE A 404 -10.32 -20.20 13.83
C PHE A 404 -11.40 -20.45 12.78
N TRP A 405 -11.11 -21.30 11.79
CA TRP A 405 -12.12 -21.75 10.83
C TRP A 405 -13.25 -22.51 11.52
N HIS A 406 -12.89 -23.46 12.39
CA HIS A 406 -13.86 -24.32 13.06
C HIS A 406 -14.65 -23.58 14.15
N LEU A 407 -14.05 -22.57 14.78
CA LEU A 407 -14.69 -21.79 15.84
C LEU A 407 -15.61 -20.68 15.30
N GLY A 408 -15.26 -20.05 14.18
CA GLY A 408 -15.93 -18.83 13.73
C GLY A 408 -16.02 -18.62 12.23
N ARG A 409 -15.70 -19.64 11.41
CA ARG A 409 -15.66 -19.54 9.93
C ARG A 409 -14.77 -18.40 9.43
N MET A 410 -13.67 -18.13 10.15
CA MET A 410 -12.63 -17.19 9.73
C MET A 410 -11.76 -17.87 8.66
N PRO A 411 -11.65 -17.30 7.45
CA PRO A 411 -11.14 -18.02 6.29
C PRO A 411 -9.60 -18.14 6.25
N PHE A 412 -8.87 -17.22 6.88
CA PHE A 412 -7.40 -17.20 6.85
C PHE A 412 -6.80 -16.84 8.21
N SER A 413 -5.49 -17.07 8.35
CA SER A 413 -4.73 -16.61 9.52
C SER A 413 -4.54 -15.08 9.52
N THR A 414 -4.27 -14.53 10.69
CA THR A 414 -3.87 -13.11 10.86
C THR A 414 -2.62 -12.75 10.04
N VAL A 415 -1.69 -13.69 9.85
CA VAL A 415 -0.47 -13.45 9.06
C VAL A 415 -0.83 -13.24 7.59
N PHE A 416 -1.71 -14.08 7.04
CA PHE A 416 -2.19 -13.93 5.66
C PHE A 416 -3.05 -12.68 5.49
N ASN A 417 -3.97 -12.42 6.42
CA ASN A 417 -4.82 -11.24 6.40
C ASN A 417 -4.01 -9.95 6.32
N ARG A 418 -2.94 -9.81 7.11
CA ARG A 418 -2.07 -8.62 7.07
C ARG A 418 -1.35 -8.45 5.73
N ARG A 419 -0.96 -9.55 5.07
CA ARG A 419 -0.36 -9.46 3.72
C ARG A 419 -1.39 -9.06 2.67
N LEU A 420 -2.57 -9.68 2.70
CA LEU A 420 -3.69 -9.33 1.84
C LEU A 420 -4.08 -7.85 2.04
N ALA A 421 -4.16 -7.38 3.29
CA ALA A 421 -4.43 -6.00 3.63
C ALA A 421 -3.41 -5.05 3.00
N ARG A 422 -2.11 -5.31 3.13
CA ARG A 422 -1.06 -4.48 2.50
C ARG A 422 -1.20 -4.42 0.97
N ARG A 423 -1.51 -5.55 0.33
CA ARG A 423 -1.72 -5.62 -1.12
C ARG A 423 -2.91 -4.76 -1.56
N VAL A 424 -4.02 -4.83 -0.83
CA VAL A 424 -5.23 -4.02 -1.09
C VAL A 424 -4.94 -2.54 -0.87
N LEU A 425 -4.32 -2.17 0.26
CA LEU A 425 -3.94 -0.79 0.56
C LEU A 425 -3.00 -0.22 -0.52
N GLY A 426 -2.01 -1.01 -0.96
CA GLY A 426 -1.12 -0.62 -2.04
C GLY A 426 -1.86 -0.40 -3.36
N GLY A 427 -2.79 -1.29 -3.71
CA GLY A 427 -3.66 -1.11 -4.87
C GLY A 427 -4.46 0.20 -4.81
N LEU A 428 -5.06 0.52 -3.65
CA LEU A 428 -5.79 1.76 -3.44
C LEU A 428 -4.90 3.01 -3.56
N LEU A 429 -3.72 2.98 -2.94
CA LEU A 429 -2.74 4.07 -3.05
C LEU A 429 -2.33 4.29 -4.51
N SER A 430 -2.11 3.20 -5.26
CA SER A 430 -1.75 3.23 -6.67
C SER A 430 -2.87 3.87 -7.52
N LEU A 431 -4.13 3.45 -7.32
CA LEU A 431 -5.30 4.00 -8.02
C LEU A 431 -5.54 5.48 -7.69
N ARG A 432 -5.27 5.90 -6.45
CA ARG A 432 -5.35 7.31 -6.02
C ARG A 432 -4.16 8.15 -6.45
N GLY A 433 -3.16 7.56 -7.11
CA GLY A 433 -1.94 8.24 -7.54
C GLY A 433 -1.06 8.71 -6.38
N GLN A 434 -1.21 8.09 -5.21
CA GLN A 434 -0.51 8.38 -3.95
C GLN A 434 0.66 7.41 -3.66
N SER A 435 1.01 6.56 -4.63
CA SER A 435 2.23 5.73 -4.57
C SER A 435 3.50 6.59 -4.68
N ALA A 436 4.59 6.06 -4.14
CA ALA A 436 5.90 6.66 -4.30
C ALA A 436 6.35 6.60 -5.77
N ARG A 437 6.98 7.67 -6.23
CA ARG A 437 7.57 7.80 -7.57
C ARG A 437 9.08 8.06 -7.53
N ILE A 438 9.56 8.47 -6.37
CA ILE A 438 10.97 8.61 -6.04
C ILE A 438 11.24 8.04 -4.65
N ILE A 439 12.38 7.39 -4.48
CA ILE A 439 12.93 6.98 -3.19
C ILE A 439 14.19 7.80 -2.95
N VAL A 440 14.20 8.58 -1.87
CA VAL A 440 15.36 9.32 -1.38
C VAL A 440 16.01 8.49 -0.29
N LEU A 441 17.30 8.22 -0.45
CA LEU A 441 18.07 7.28 0.34
C LEU A 441 19.12 8.01 1.17
N ASP A 442 19.26 7.62 2.43
CA ASP A 442 20.51 7.80 3.15
C ASP A 442 21.60 6.84 2.63
N LEU A 443 22.85 7.05 3.03
CA LEU A 443 23.99 6.20 2.65
C LEU A 443 24.43 5.26 3.78
N ASP A 444 25.04 5.82 4.83
CA ASP A 444 25.61 5.03 5.94
C ASP A 444 24.53 4.23 6.67
N ASN A 445 24.83 2.97 7.01
CA ASN A 445 23.90 1.99 7.59
C ASN A 445 22.59 1.74 6.81
N THR A 446 22.46 2.34 5.62
CA THR A 446 21.27 2.25 4.76
C THR A 446 21.58 1.54 3.45
N LEU A 447 22.56 2.00 2.66
CA LEU A 447 23.03 1.33 1.45
C LEU A 447 24.20 0.38 1.70
N TRP A 448 24.92 0.57 2.79
CA TRP A 448 25.99 -0.31 3.28
C TRP A 448 25.99 -0.28 4.81
N GLY A 449 26.61 -1.26 5.45
CA GLY A 449 26.81 -1.25 6.90
C GLY A 449 28.12 -0.54 7.28
N GLY A 450 28.09 0.30 8.31
CA GLY A 450 29.23 1.10 8.75
C GLY A 450 29.14 2.56 8.30
N VAL A 451 30.11 3.36 8.76
CA VAL A 451 30.18 4.81 8.54
C VAL A 451 31.39 5.13 7.68
N LEU A 452 31.17 5.60 6.45
CA LEU A 452 32.23 5.80 5.45
C LEU A 452 33.38 6.71 5.95
N GLY A 453 33.06 7.73 6.73
CA GLY A 453 34.05 8.67 7.28
C GLY A 453 34.90 8.10 8.42
N GLU A 454 34.44 7.05 9.10
CA GLU A 454 35.14 6.43 10.24
C GLU A 454 35.84 5.13 9.83
N ASP A 455 35.13 4.27 9.10
CA ASP A 455 35.59 2.92 8.73
C ASP A 455 36.41 2.91 7.43
N GLY A 456 36.27 3.96 6.60
CA GLY A 456 36.85 4.02 5.26
C GLY A 456 36.21 3.01 4.29
N MET A 457 36.50 3.15 3.00
CA MET A 457 35.84 2.34 1.95
C MET A 457 36.01 0.82 2.13
N GLU A 458 37.20 0.38 2.58
CA GLU A 458 37.50 -1.05 2.77
C GLU A 458 36.85 -1.66 4.03
N GLY A 459 36.46 -0.82 4.99
CA GLY A 459 35.87 -1.26 6.27
C GLY A 459 34.35 -1.42 6.23
N LEU A 460 33.70 -0.98 5.15
CA LEU A 460 32.25 -1.03 5.02
C LEU A 460 31.74 -2.45 4.75
N ALA A 461 30.64 -2.81 5.40
CA ALA A 461 29.94 -4.05 5.12
C ALA A 461 29.10 -3.91 3.85
N ILE A 462 29.67 -4.36 2.74
CA ILE A 462 29.05 -4.37 1.41
C ILE A 462 29.56 -5.55 0.59
N GLY A 463 28.72 -6.08 -0.30
CA GLY A 463 29.10 -7.11 -1.26
C GLY A 463 28.44 -8.46 -1.01
N HIS A 464 28.36 -9.28 -2.05
CA HIS A 464 27.51 -10.49 -2.06
C HIS A 464 28.02 -11.66 -1.22
N SER A 465 29.28 -11.59 -0.79
CA SER A 465 30.01 -12.76 -0.28
C SER A 465 29.89 -12.97 1.23
N ALA A 466 29.62 -11.93 2.02
CA ALA A 466 29.66 -12.00 3.48
C ALA A 466 28.55 -11.20 4.15
N TYR A 467 28.01 -11.73 5.25
CA TYR A 467 27.06 -11.03 6.11
C TYR A 467 27.80 -10.03 7.03
N PRO A 468 27.29 -8.81 7.25
CA PRO A 468 25.99 -8.29 6.80
C PRO A 468 25.99 -7.63 5.40
N GLY A 469 27.14 -7.49 4.74
CA GLY A 469 27.25 -6.83 3.43
C GLY A 469 26.33 -7.39 2.34
N SER A 470 26.11 -8.70 2.34
CA SER A 470 25.25 -9.37 1.36
C SER A 470 23.78 -8.96 1.47
N ALA A 471 23.33 -8.57 2.67
CA ALA A 471 21.97 -8.05 2.89
C ALA A 471 21.80 -6.65 2.29
N TYR A 472 22.79 -5.78 2.45
CA TYR A 472 22.82 -4.46 1.81
C TYR A 472 22.90 -4.55 0.29
N SER A 473 23.66 -5.49 -0.26
CA SER A 473 23.69 -5.77 -1.70
C SER A 473 22.32 -6.21 -2.23
N ALA A 474 21.61 -7.08 -1.50
CA ALA A 474 20.24 -7.48 -1.86
C ALA A 474 19.26 -6.30 -1.81
N PHE A 475 19.40 -5.40 -0.84
CA PHE A 475 18.60 -4.16 -0.77
C PHE A 475 18.87 -3.23 -1.96
N GLN A 476 20.14 -3.04 -2.34
CA GLN A 476 20.51 -2.27 -3.52
C GLN A 476 19.97 -2.87 -4.83
N GLU A 477 19.97 -4.21 -4.95
CA GLU A 477 19.38 -4.91 -6.09
C GLU A 477 17.87 -4.68 -6.18
N ALA A 478 17.16 -4.73 -5.04
CA ALA A 478 15.74 -4.41 -4.98
C ALA A 478 15.46 -2.96 -5.41
N LEU A 479 16.24 -1.99 -4.94
CA LEU A 479 16.15 -0.59 -5.36
C LEU A 479 16.37 -0.44 -6.88
N ARG A 480 17.39 -1.10 -7.43
CA ARG A 480 17.69 -1.08 -8.87
C ARG A 480 16.58 -1.74 -9.69
N ALA A 481 15.96 -2.82 -9.20
CA ALA A 481 14.82 -3.43 -9.86
C ALA A 481 13.62 -2.48 -9.93
N LEU A 482 13.37 -1.70 -8.86
CA LEU A 482 12.29 -0.71 -8.84
C LEU A 482 12.49 0.41 -9.87
N THR A 483 13.73 0.76 -10.24
CA THR A 483 13.97 1.78 -11.27
C THR A 483 13.46 1.37 -12.64
N GLN A 484 13.42 0.06 -12.93
CA GLN A 484 12.87 -0.47 -14.18
C GLN A 484 11.35 -0.25 -14.27
N ARG A 485 10.67 -0.08 -13.14
CA ARG A 485 9.24 0.24 -13.04
C ARG A 485 8.97 1.75 -13.00
N GLY A 486 9.99 2.59 -13.16
CA GLY A 486 9.83 4.05 -13.16
C GLY A 486 9.88 4.71 -11.78
N ILE A 487 10.41 4.01 -10.77
CA ILE A 487 10.72 4.61 -9.46
C ILE A 487 12.12 5.22 -9.55
N ALA A 488 12.22 6.55 -9.40
CA ALA A 488 13.51 7.21 -9.38
C ALA A 488 14.22 7.00 -8.03
N LEU A 489 15.55 7.02 -8.05
CA LEU A 489 16.36 6.99 -6.83
C LEU A 489 17.08 8.32 -6.67
N ALA A 490 17.14 8.81 -5.45
CA ALA A 490 17.91 9.98 -5.08
C ALA A 490 18.62 9.77 -3.74
N VAL A 491 19.58 10.63 -3.41
CA VAL A 491 20.38 10.51 -2.17
C VAL A 491 20.28 11.79 -1.35
N ALA A 492 20.02 11.66 -0.05
CA ALA A 492 20.14 12.75 0.92
C ALA A 492 20.91 12.23 2.14
N SER A 493 22.18 12.63 2.26
CA SER A 493 23.12 12.03 3.22
C SER A 493 24.08 13.03 3.85
N LYS A 494 24.54 12.70 5.07
CA LYS A 494 25.52 13.50 5.83
C LYS A 494 26.91 12.89 5.71
N ASN A 495 27.57 13.14 4.59
CA ASN A 495 28.93 12.67 4.32
C ASN A 495 29.78 13.77 3.68
N ASP A 496 31.09 13.53 3.61
CA ASP A 496 31.94 14.20 2.63
C ASP A 496 31.47 13.81 1.22
N GLU A 497 31.15 14.81 0.40
CA GLU A 497 30.52 14.61 -0.90
C GLU A 497 31.43 13.86 -1.88
N ASP A 498 32.70 14.28 -1.98
CA ASP A 498 33.66 13.65 -2.89
C ASP A 498 33.89 12.18 -2.52
N LEU A 499 34.05 11.89 -1.23
CA LEU A 499 34.26 10.52 -0.74
C LEU A 499 33.04 9.63 -0.98
N ALA A 500 31.83 10.12 -0.74
CA ALA A 500 30.60 9.39 -0.96
C ALA A 500 30.34 9.11 -2.45
N LEU A 501 30.54 10.11 -3.31
CA LEU A 501 30.44 9.95 -4.76
C LEU A 501 31.47 8.96 -5.28
N GLN A 502 32.71 9.03 -4.79
CA GLN A 502 33.76 8.07 -5.12
C GLN A 502 33.37 6.66 -4.69
N MET A 503 32.80 6.48 -3.50
CA MET A 503 32.34 5.17 -3.01
C MET A 503 31.29 4.56 -3.95
N ILE A 504 30.26 5.34 -4.31
CA ILE A 504 29.17 4.86 -5.18
C ILE A 504 29.66 4.54 -6.59
N ASP A 505 30.59 5.32 -7.14
CA ASP A 505 31.04 5.15 -8.52
C ASP A 505 32.12 4.07 -8.68
N THR A 506 33.06 3.99 -7.73
CA THR A 506 34.30 3.21 -7.91
C THR A 506 34.35 1.90 -7.14
N HIS A 507 33.57 1.74 -6.06
CA HIS A 507 33.66 0.53 -5.25
C HIS A 507 33.12 -0.70 -6.00
N PRO A 508 33.88 -1.80 -6.12
CA PRO A 508 33.52 -2.94 -6.98
C PRO A 508 32.26 -3.67 -6.50
N GLU A 509 32.04 -3.74 -5.18
CA GLU A 509 30.89 -4.41 -4.56
C GLU A 509 29.64 -3.53 -4.45
N MET A 510 29.72 -2.24 -4.82
CA MET A 510 28.50 -1.43 -4.96
C MET A 510 27.66 -2.00 -6.10
N THR A 511 26.34 -2.11 -5.92
CA THR A 511 25.41 -2.50 -6.99
C THR A 511 24.84 -1.28 -7.70
N LEU A 512 24.46 -0.26 -6.94
CA LEU A 512 23.99 1.02 -7.48
C LEU A 512 25.17 1.84 -7.99
N ARG A 513 24.96 2.61 -9.06
CA ARG A 513 25.92 3.59 -9.58
C ARG A 513 25.33 4.99 -9.58
N LEU A 514 26.17 6.01 -9.74
CA LEU A 514 25.70 7.40 -9.93
C LEU A 514 24.74 7.54 -11.11
N SER A 515 24.89 6.69 -12.13
CA SER A 515 23.96 6.62 -13.25
C SER A 515 22.55 6.15 -12.87
N ASP A 516 22.33 5.55 -11.70
CA ASP A 516 21.01 5.14 -11.22
C ASP A 516 20.32 6.25 -10.40
N ILE A 517 21.10 7.21 -9.90
CA ILE A 517 20.65 8.31 -9.05
C ILE A 517 20.24 9.51 -9.93
N VAL A 518 19.06 10.10 -9.67
CA VAL A 518 18.53 11.22 -10.45
C VAL A 518 18.99 12.59 -9.92
N SER A 519 19.21 12.69 -8.61
CA SER A 519 19.70 13.88 -7.92
C SER A 519 20.24 13.47 -6.54
N HIS A 520 21.15 14.27 -5.98
CA HIS A 520 21.68 14.04 -4.64
C HIS A 520 21.84 15.35 -3.85
N ARG A 521 21.84 15.24 -2.53
CA ARG A 521 22.22 16.25 -1.54
C ARG A 521 23.10 15.57 -0.51
N ILE A 522 24.40 15.55 -0.79
CA ILE A 522 25.40 14.96 0.11
C ILE A 522 26.19 16.11 0.71
N GLY A 523 26.24 16.16 2.03
CA GLY A 523 26.95 17.21 2.74
C GLY A 523 26.39 17.43 4.13
N TRP A 524 26.80 18.51 4.77
CA TRP A 524 26.45 18.79 6.17
C TRP A 524 25.17 19.62 6.34
N VAL A 525 24.43 19.84 5.26
CA VAL A 525 23.11 20.49 5.27
C VAL A 525 22.08 19.53 5.86
N GLU A 526 21.00 20.07 6.43
CA GLU A 526 19.91 19.26 6.94
C GLU A 526 19.23 18.45 5.82
N LYS A 527 19.05 17.13 6.03
CA LYS A 527 18.48 16.23 5.01
C LYS A 527 17.08 16.66 4.57
N SER A 528 16.22 17.11 5.49
CA SER A 528 14.86 17.55 5.16
C SER A 528 14.83 18.75 4.22
N HIS A 529 15.74 19.71 4.41
CA HIS A 529 15.89 20.84 3.50
C HIS A 529 16.36 20.37 2.12
N GLY A 530 17.39 19.52 2.09
CA GLY A 530 17.90 18.93 0.84
C GLY A 530 16.83 18.13 0.08
N ILE A 531 16.00 17.36 0.78
CA ILE A 531 14.87 16.62 0.20
C ILE A 531 13.86 17.60 -0.42
N ALA A 532 13.44 18.63 0.31
CA ALA A 532 12.48 19.61 -0.20
C ALA A 532 13.00 20.31 -1.46
N GLU A 533 14.24 20.80 -1.44
CA GLU A 533 14.86 21.44 -2.60
C GLU A 533 14.94 20.51 -3.82
N MET A 534 15.28 19.23 -3.59
CA MET A 534 15.38 18.24 -4.65
C MET A 534 14.01 17.91 -5.24
N LEU A 535 12.97 17.84 -4.43
CA LEU A 535 11.60 17.62 -4.89
C LEU A 535 11.09 18.79 -5.72
N ASP A 536 11.42 20.03 -5.33
CA ASP A 536 11.13 21.24 -6.11
C ASP A 536 11.88 21.27 -7.44
N GLU A 537 13.17 20.91 -7.43
CA GLU A 537 14.01 20.76 -8.63
C GLU A 537 13.37 19.78 -9.64
N ILE A 538 12.92 18.63 -9.15
CA ILE A 538 12.28 17.58 -9.96
C ILE A 538 10.81 17.92 -10.29
N GLY A 539 10.20 18.89 -9.61
CA GLY A 539 8.78 19.24 -9.76
C GLY A 539 7.84 18.13 -9.30
N LEU A 540 8.20 17.43 -8.22
CA LEU A 540 7.42 16.33 -7.64
C LEU A 540 6.93 16.70 -6.24
N GLY A 541 5.64 16.54 -5.97
CA GLY A 541 5.10 16.76 -4.63
C GLY A 541 5.56 15.70 -3.62
N ALA A 542 5.81 16.12 -2.38
CA ALA A 542 6.28 15.25 -1.28
C ALA A 542 5.41 14.02 -1.03
N ALA A 543 4.10 14.10 -1.27
CA ALA A 543 3.16 12.98 -1.15
C ALA A 543 3.54 11.75 -2.00
N ASN A 544 4.35 11.93 -3.05
CA ASN A 544 4.83 10.90 -3.95
C ASN A 544 6.34 10.60 -3.79
N ALA A 545 6.95 11.06 -2.70
CA ALA A 545 8.34 10.80 -2.39
C ALA A 545 8.44 9.95 -1.11
N MET A 546 9.31 8.95 -1.14
CA MET A 546 9.63 8.10 0.00
C MET A 546 11.04 8.40 0.48
N PHE A 547 11.23 8.58 1.79
CA PHE A 547 12.55 8.77 2.39
C PHE A 547 12.91 7.59 3.29
N ILE A 548 14.07 6.98 3.03
CA ILE A 548 14.58 5.81 3.74
C ILE A 548 15.92 6.18 4.38
N ASP A 549 15.99 6.03 5.70
CA ASP A 549 17.11 6.41 6.54
C ASP A 549 17.07 5.53 7.79
N ASP A 550 18.21 4.97 8.22
CA ASP A 550 18.31 4.11 9.40
C ASP A 550 18.13 4.89 10.71
N ASN A 551 18.43 6.19 10.70
CA ASN A 551 18.41 7.05 11.86
C ASN A 551 16.98 7.56 12.16
N PRO A 552 16.39 7.17 13.30
CA PRO A 552 15.03 7.60 13.68
C PRO A 552 14.89 9.12 13.83
N VAL A 553 15.97 9.82 14.19
CA VAL A 553 15.96 11.27 14.36
C VAL A 553 15.87 11.99 13.03
N GLU A 554 16.60 11.54 12.01
CA GLU A 554 16.55 12.15 10.67
C GLU A 554 15.22 11.82 9.99
N ARG A 555 14.67 10.61 10.17
CA ARG A 555 13.31 10.26 9.75
C ARG A 555 12.26 11.20 10.34
N GLU A 556 12.31 11.48 11.64
CA GLU A 556 11.34 12.36 12.29
C GLU A 556 11.48 13.83 11.85
N LYS A 557 12.71 14.31 11.66
CA LYS A 557 12.93 15.65 11.09
C LYS A 557 12.39 15.77 9.67
N ALA A 558 12.65 14.78 8.82
CA ALA A 558 12.14 14.73 7.45
C ALA A 558 10.60 14.74 7.43
N ARG A 559 9.97 13.93 8.28
CA ARG A 559 8.51 13.89 8.46
C ARG A 559 7.95 15.25 8.88
N LYS A 560 8.59 15.93 9.84
CA LYS A 560 8.12 17.24 10.35
C LYS A 560 8.32 18.39 9.36
N ASN A 561 9.45 18.40 8.66
CA ASN A 561 9.88 19.55 7.85
C ASN A 561 9.45 19.44 6.37
N VAL A 562 9.03 18.25 5.91
CA VAL A 562 8.55 18.02 4.54
C VAL A 562 7.15 17.37 4.59
N PRO A 563 6.08 18.15 4.79
CA PRO A 563 4.73 17.61 4.98
C PRO A 563 4.27 16.71 3.84
N GLY A 564 3.76 15.53 4.19
CA GLY A 564 3.27 14.52 3.26
C GLY A 564 4.34 13.57 2.71
N LEU A 565 5.62 13.76 3.03
CA LEU A 565 6.70 12.83 2.68
C LEU A 565 6.44 11.44 3.27
N ILE A 566 6.58 10.39 2.46
CA ILE A 566 6.39 9.01 2.92
C ILE A 566 7.65 8.60 3.69
N VAL A 567 7.55 8.45 5.01
CA VAL A 567 8.67 8.03 5.86
C VAL A 567 8.29 6.72 6.58
N PRO A 568 8.54 5.55 5.95
CA PRO A 568 8.17 4.27 6.52
C PRO A 568 9.04 3.90 7.73
N PRO A 569 8.60 2.98 8.61
CA PRO A 569 9.43 2.45 9.69
C PRO A 569 10.58 1.63 9.10
N PHE A 570 11.82 1.93 9.50
CA PHE A 570 13.02 1.22 9.04
C PHE A 570 13.21 -0.09 9.83
N PRO A 571 13.57 -1.22 9.19
CA PRO A 571 13.74 -2.50 9.87
C PRO A 571 15.04 -2.54 10.71
N ASP A 572 15.00 -3.25 11.85
CA ASP A 572 16.16 -3.35 12.75
C ASP A 572 17.29 -4.25 12.20
N ALA A 573 16.94 -5.22 11.35
CA ALA A 573 17.86 -6.23 10.83
C ALA A 573 18.14 -6.00 9.33
N PRO A 574 19.41 -5.91 8.88
CA PRO A 574 19.75 -5.67 7.48
C PRO A 574 19.17 -6.70 6.51
N GLU A 575 19.08 -7.98 6.91
CA GLU A 575 18.52 -9.06 6.10
C GLU A 575 17.04 -8.86 5.73
N ASP A 576 16.31 -8.02 6.47
CA ASP A 576 14.91 -7.72 6.19
C ASP A 576 14.73 -6.57 5.19
N LEU A 577 15.76 -5.76 4.91
CA LEU A 577 15.66 -4.53 4.11
C LEU A 577 15.05 -4.75 2.73
N ALA A 578 15.54 -5.73 1.97
CA ALA A 578 15.06 -5.99 0.62
C ALA A 578 13.58 -6.41 0.61
N ARG A 579 13.21 -7.33 1.49
CA ARG A 579 11.83 -7.83 1.63
C ARG A 579 10.89 -6.74 2.13
N TRP A 580 11.30 -6.00 3.16
CA TRP A 580 10.57 -4.88 3.72
C TRP A 580 10.25 -3.81 2.66
N LEU A 581 11.22 -3.48 1.81
CA LEU A 581 11.04 -2.52 0.73
C LEU A 581 10.00 -3.01 -0.29
N LEU A 582 10.14 -4.25 -0.75
CA LEU A 582 9.26 -4.82 -1.77
C LEU A 582 7.83 -5.07 -1.26
N ASP A 583 7.68 -5.32 0.04
CA ASP A 583 6.38 -5.50 0.72
C ASP A 583 5.69 -4.16 1.05
N SER A 584 6.30 -3.01 0.72
CA SER A 584 5.74 -1.69 1.02
C SER A 584 4.52 -1.36 0.16
N PRO A 585 3.36 -1.01 0.76
CA PRO A 585 2.15 -0.68 0.00
C PRO A 585 2.32 0.57 -0.87
N PHE A 586 3.26 1.45 -0.54
CA PHE A 586 3.54 2.66 -1.33
C PHE A 586 4.25 2.38 -2.67
N LEU A 587 4.72 1.14 -2.89
CA LEU A 587 5.45 0.74 -4.10
C LEU A 587 4.64 -0.24 -4.99
N GLU A 588 3.37 -0.45 -4.66
CA GLU A 588 2.46 -1.27 -5.46
C GLU A 588 2.11 -0.59 -6.79
N ALA A 589 2.03 -1.38 -7.87
CA ALA A 589 1.60 -0.89 -9.18
C ALA A 589 0.44 -1.74 -9.72
N MET A 590 -0.66 -1.08 -10.05
CA MET A 590 -1.82 -1.73 -10.68
C MET A 590 -1.62 -1.97 -12.19
N SER A 591 -0.87 -1.09 -12.84
CA SER A 591 -0.45 -1.25 -14.23
C SER A 591 0.84 -0.46 -14.46
N LEU A 592 1.63 -0.90 -15.44
CA LEU A 592 2.80 -0.16 -15.92
C LEU A 592 2.43 0.56 -17.21
N THR A 593 2.44 1.88 -17.20
CA THR A 593 2.24 2.68 -18.40
C THR A 593 3.56 3.01 -19.07
N GLY A 594 3.56 3.27 -20.38
CA GLY A 594 4.76 3.77 -21.08
C GLY A 594 5.30 5.09 -20.51
N SER A 595 4.45 5.87 -19.82
CA SER A 595 4.87 7.07 -19.12
C SER A 595 5.63 6.78 -17.82
N ASP A 596 5.32 5.67 -17.15
CA ASP A 596 6.01 5.25 -15.93
C ASP A 596 7.43 4.79 -16.26
N LEU A 597 7.58 3.99 -17.32
CA LEU A 597 8.89 3.50 -17.78
C LEU A 597 9.85 4.63 -18.20
N LYS A 598 9.32 5.77 -18.65
CA LYS A 598 10.13 6.94 -19.07
C LYS A 598 10.38 7.95 -17.95
N ARG A 599 9.72 7.79 -16.79
CA ARG A 599 9.70 8.81 -15.72
C ARG A 599 11.08 9.12 -15.16
N THR A 600 11.88 8.10 -14.88
CA THR A 600 13.24 8.28 -14.32
C THR A 600 14.14 9.10 -15.26
N ALA A 601 14.04 8.86 -16.57
CA ALA A 601 14.78 9.63 -17.57
C ALA A 601 14.32 11.10 -17.60
N GLN A 602 13.01 11.34 -17.50
CA GLN A 602 12.44 12.70 -17.47
C GLN A 602 12.90 13.48 -16.24
N TYR A 603 12.94 12.85 -15.06
CA TYR A 603 13.45 13.49 -13.85
C TYR A 603 14.92 13.87 -13.97
N LYS A 604 15.76 13.03 -14.59
CA LYS A 604 17.17 13.37 -14.87
C LYS A 604 17.32 14.56 -15.80
N VAL A 605 16.51 14.64 -16.86
CA VAL A 605 16.55 15.78 -17.78
C VAL A 605 16.20 17.06 -17.03
N ARG A 606 15.11 17.06 -16.26
CA ARG A 606 14.67 18.23 -15.51
C ARG A 606 15.67 18.69 -14.44
N ALA A 607 16.24 17.75 -13.69
CA ALA A 607 17.29 18.04 -12.69
C ALA A 607 18.50 18.74 -13.33
N ARG A 608 18.94 18.25 -14.50
CA ARG A 608 20.04 18.85 -15.26
C ARG A 608 19.69 20.24 -15.78
N GLU A 609 18.47 20.44 -16.30
CA GLU A 609 18.03 21.76 -16.75
C GLU A 609 17.98 22.79 -15.62
N VAL A 610 17.45 22.43 -14.45
CA VAL A 610 17.39 23.35 -13.30
C VAL A 610 18.79 23.66 -12.79
N SER A 611 19.69 22.67 -12.77
CA SER A 611 21.10 22.88 -12.42
C SER A 611 21.81 23.78 -13.43
N ALA A 612 21.60 23.57 -14.73
CA ALA A 612 22.14 24.42 -15.79
C ALA A 612 21.59 25.84 -15.71
N LYS A 613 20.29 26.03 -15.42
CA LYS A 613 19.68 27.35 -15.20
C LYS A 613 20.39 28.15 -14.09
N ARG A 614 20.96 27.49 -13.07
CA ARG A 614 21.74 28.16 -12.02
C ARG A 614 23.12 28.62 -12.49
N GLU A 615 23.65 28.04 -13.57
CA GLU A 615 24.93 28.43 -14.18
C GLU A 615 24.78 29.60 -15.18
N PHE A 616 23.59 29.81 -15.74
CA PHE A 616 23.33 30.95 -16.63
C PHE A 616 23.02 32.24 -15.87
N ALA A 617 23.65 33.34 -16.26
CA ALA A 617 23.44 34.67 -15.66
C ALA A 617 22.07 35.30 -16.02
N ASN A 618 21.42 34.82 -17.09
CA ASN A 618 20.11 35.30 -17.57
C ASN A 618 19.22 34.13 -18.03
N ILE A 619 17.98 34.09 -17.56
CA ILE A 619 17.01 33.03 -17.85
C ILE A 619 16.53 33.02 -19.31
N GLU A 620 16.52 34.18 -19.98
CA GLU A 620 16.12 34.29 -21.40
C GLU A 620 17.18 33.73 -22.36
N GLU A 621 18.47 33.81 -21.98
CA GLU A 621 19.55 33.20 -22.76
C GLU A 621 19.46 31.67 -22.72
N PHE A 622 19.06 31.11 -21.58
CA PHE A 622 18.78 29.68 -21.45
C PHE A 622 17.58 29.26 -22.32
N TYR A 623 16.50 30.03 -22.37
CA TYR A 623 15.34 29.71 -23.23
C TYR A 623 15.68 29.77 -24.72
N ARG A 624 16.54 30.69 -25.16
CA ARG A 624 17.03 30.72 -26.55
C ARG A 624 17.81 29.47 -26.94
N ASP A 625 18.62 28.90 -26.03
CA ASP A 625 19.40 27.68 -26.33
C ASP A 625 18.53 26.42 -26.46
N LEU A 626 17.37 26.38 -25.78
CA LEU A 626 16.44 25.25 -25.85
C LEU A 626 15.76 25.09 -27.23
N ASP A 627 15.69 26.14 -28.05
CA ASP A 627 15.02 26.14 -29.37
C ASP A 627 13.61 25.51 -29.32
N MET A 628 12.75 26.07 -28.45
CA MET A 628 11.43 25.50 -28.18
C MET A 628 10.46 25.74 -29.34
N ARG A 629 9.81 24.66 -29.78
CA ARG A 629 8.76 24.68 -30.81
C ARG A 629 7.41 24.32 -30.20
N LEU A 630 6.42 25.17 -30.43
CA LEU A 630 5.03 24.97 -30.02
C LEU A 630 4.17 24.66 -31.25
N THR A 631 3.33 23.64 -31.14
CA THR A 631 2.37 23.24 -32.18
C THR A 631 0.96 23.27 -31.63
N PHE A 632 0.02 23.87 -32.36
CA PHE A 632 -1.38 23.95 -31.98
C PHE A 632 -2.20 23.08 -32.93
N GLU A 633 -2.60 21.89 -32.47
CA GLU A 633 -3.37 20.94 -33.27
C GLU A 633 -4.86 21.04 -32.92
N PRO A 634 -5.76 21.22 -33.90
CA PRO A 634 -7.20 21.13 -33.65
C PRO A 634 -7.58 19.78 -33.05
N TYR A 635 -8.60 19.77 -32.19
CA TYR A 635 -9.15 18.54 -31.65
C TYR A 635 -9.61 17.59 -32.77
N SER A 636 -9.16 16.33 -32.69
CA SER A 636 -9.42 15.32 -33.70
C SER A 636 -9.47 13.92 -33.06
N PRO A 637 -10.01 12.90 -33.76
CA PRO A 637 -9.98 11.52 -33.27
C PRO A 637 -8.56 11.01 -32.94
N ALA A 638 -7.52 11.56 -33.58
CA ALA A 638 -6.13 11.15 -33.35
C ALA A 638 -5.56 11.64 -32.00
N ASN A 639 -5.99 12.82 -31.53
CA ASN A 639 -5.51 13.41 -30.27
C ASN A 639 -6.55 13.39 -29.14
N GLN A 640 -7.78 12.93 -29.41
CA GLN A 640 -8.90 12.86 -28.47
C GLN A 640 -8.53 12.24 -27.13
N GLN A 641 -7.95 11.02 -27.12
CA GLN A 641 -7.63 10.32 -25.88
C GLN A 641 -6.66 11.14 -24.99
N ARG A 642 -5.73 11.84 -25.62
CA ARG A 642 -4.73 12.65 -24.93
C ARG A 642 -5.33 13.96 -24.39
N VAL A 643 -6.17 14.64 -25.17
CA VAL A 643 -6.90 15.84 -24.74
C VAL A 643 -7.77 15.54 -23.51
N LEU A 644 -8.57 14.47 -23.57
CA LEU A 644 -9.42 14.05 -22.45
C LEU A 644 -8.60 13.65 -21.22
N GLN A 645 -7.47 12.97 -21.42
CA GLN A 645 -6.55 12.65 -20.33
C GLN A 645 -6.02 13.92 -19.64
N LEU A 646 -5.72 14.98 -20.40
CA LEU A 646 -5.21 16.24 -19.86
C LEU A 646 -6.28 16.98 -19.04
N PHE A 647 -7.56 16.97 -19.46
CA PHE A 647 -8.68 17.49 -18.65
C PHE A 647 -8.83 16.78 -17.30
N VAL A 648 -8.60 15.47 -17.25
CA VAL A 648 -8.72 14.68 -16.01
C VAL A 648 -7.51 14.83 -15.10
N LYS A 649 -6.29 14.79 -15.66
CA LYS A 649 -5.05 14.68 -14.87
C LYS A 649 -4.43 16.03 -14.49
N THR A 650 -4.82 17.13 -15.10
CA THR A 650 -4.18 18.45 -14.90
C THR A 650 -4.93 19.26 -13.85
N ASN A 651 -4.36 19.34 -12.63
CA ASN A 651 -4.92 20.13 -11.54
C ASN A 651 -4.08 21.37 -11.18
N GLN A 652 -2.77 21.37 -11.43
CA GLN A 652 -1.87 22.45 -11.00
C GLN A 652 -1.86 23.67 -11.92
N PHE A 653 -2.05 23.46 -13.22
CA PHE A 653 -2.12 24.53 -14.20
C PHE A 653 -3.42 24.39 -15.01
N ASN A 654 -4.53 24.53 -14.29
CA ASN A 654 -5.87 24.62 -14.85
C ASN A 654 -6.48 25.95 -14.37
N ALA A 655 -6.66 26.90 -15.29
CA ALA A 655 -7.11 28.25 -14.96
C ALA A 655 -8.52 28.29 -14.37
N THR A 656 -9.44 27.48 -14.87
CA THR A 656 -10.87 27.55 -14.51
C THR A 656 -11.34 26.33 -13.71
N LEU A 657 -10.50 25.30 -13.54
CA LEU A 657 -10.80 24.02 -12.90
C LEU A 657 -11.91 23.21 -13.59
N ARG A 658 -12.39 23.69 -14.75
CA ARG A 658 -13.40 23.03 -15.56
C ARG A 658 -12.83 21.75 -16.15
N ARG A 659 -13.65 20.70 -16.16
CA ARG A 659 -13.29 19.36 -16.65
C ARG A 659 -14.25 18.98 -17.76
N HIS A 660 -13.69 18.69 -18.93
CA HIS A 660 -14.47 18.31 -20.10
C HIS A 660 -14.25 16.84 -20.41
N ASP A 661 -15.36 16.10 -20.48
CA ASP A 661 -15.38 14.76 -21.06
C ASP A 661 -15.56 14.84 -22.58
N ALA A 662 -15.65 13.70 -23.25
CA ALA A 662 -15.82 13.66 -24.71
C ALA A 662 -17.10 14.37 -25.18
N GLY A 663 -18.19 14.29 -24.41
CA GLY A 663 -19.45 14.94 -24.73
C GLY A 663 -19.37 16.46 -24.57
N ALA A 664 -18.77 16.92 -23.49
CA ALA A 664 -18.55 18.35 -23.23
C ALA A 664 -17.61 18.99 -24.27
N VAL A 665 -16.54 18.30 -24.68
CA VAL A 665 -15.67 18.77 -25.77
C VAL A 665 -16.45 18.86 -27.09
N GLN A 666 -17.27 17.86 -27.41
CA GLN A 666 -18.09 17.92 -28.62
C GLN A 666 -19.09 19.09 -28.56
N GLN A 667 -19.70 19.33 -27.39
CA GLN A 667 -20.59 20.46 -27.19
C GLN A 667 -19.89 21.82 -27.38
N ILE A 668 -18.64 21.97 -26.93
CA ILE A 668 -17.83 23.18 -27.21
C ILE A 668 -17.78 23.44 -28.72
N LEU A 669 -17.50 22.40 -29.51
CA LEU A 669 -17.37 22.50 -30.97
C LEU A 669 -18.71 22.81 -31.65
N ASP A 670 -19.79 22.15 -31.21
CA ASP A 670 -21.13 22.33 -31.76
C ASP A 670 -21.69 23.75 -31.51
N GLU A 671 -21.26 24.38 -30.41
CA GLU A 671 -21.62 25.75 -30.03
C GLU A 671 -20.73 26.82 -30.69
N GLY A 672 -19.86 26.41 -31.62
CA GLY A 672 -18.94 27.31 -32.35
C GLY A 672 -17.70 27.71 -31.56
N GLY A 673 -17.39 27.01 -30.47
CA GLY A 673 -16.09 27.06 -29.80
C GLY A 673 -15.07 26.14 -30.47
N GLU A 674 -13.83 26.23 -30.01
CA GLU A 674 -12.69 25.51 -30.58
C GLU A 674 -11.81 24.94 -29.48
N VAL A 675 -11.21 23.78 -29.73
CA VAL A 675 -10.31 23.11 -28.78
C VAL A 675 -9.05 22.70 -29.52
N PHE A 676 -7.89 23.10 -28.97
CA PHE A 676 -6.59 22.80 -29.52
C PHE A 676 -5.73 22.02 -28.52
N ALA A 677 -5.12 20.94 -29.00
CA ALA A 677 -4.05 20.24 -28.30
C ALA A 677 -2.72 20.94 -28.57
N ILE A 678 -1.95 21.17 -27.51
CA ILE A 678 -0.69 21.93 -27.59
C ILE A 678 0.47 20.94 -27.51
N GLY A 679 1.16 20.80 -28.64
CA GLY A 679 2.40 20.05 -28.78
C GLY A 679 3.61 20.90 -28.42
N VAL A 680 4.57 20.31 -27.72
CA VAL A 680 5.83 20.96 -27.37
C VAL A 680 6.99 20.05 -27.74
N ALA A 681 8.01 20.61 -28.37
CA ALA A 681 9.31 19.98 -28.61
C ALA A 681 10.43 20.97 -28.29
N ASP A 682 11.57 20.48 -27.83
CA ASP A 682 12.79 21.28 -27.65
C ASP A 682 14.02 20.49 -28.12
N ARG A 683 15.21 21.07 -28.00
CA ARG A 683 16.47 20.44 -28.42
C ARG A 683 16.76 19.10 -27.73
N HIS A 684 16.19 18.86 -26.55
CA HIS A 684 16.48 17.70 -25.70
C HIS A 684 15.29 16.72 -25.59
N SER A 685 14.09 17.13 -25.98
CA SER A 685 12.86 16.37 -25.86
C SER A 685 12.15 16.20 -27.19
N SER A 686 11.69 14.98 -27.44
CA SER A 686 10.83 14.67 -28.58
C SER A 686 9.45 15.33 -28.44
N TYR A 687 8.82 15.63 -29.57
CA TYR A 687 7.46 16.13 -29.65
C TYR A 687 6.48 15.35 -28.76
N GLU A 688 5.75 16.04 -27.89
CA GLU A 688 4.67 15.48 -27.07
C GLU A 688 3.53 16.50 -26.93
N LEU A 689 2.28 16.02 -26.96
CA LEU A 689 1.10 16.82 -26.61
C LEU A 689 1.07 17.03 -25.09
N MET A 690 1.33 18.27 -24.66
CA MET A 690 1.53 18.65 -23.25
C MET A 690 0.57 19.71 -22.75
N GLY A 691 -0.31 20.25 -23.58
CA GLY A 691 -1.34 21.21 -23.15
C GLY A 691 -2.64 21.12 -23.93
N VAL A 692 -3.64 21.85 -23.46
CA VAL A 692 -4.93 22.06 -24.14
C VAL A 692 -5.34 23.52 -23.94
N ILE A 693 -5.87 24.15 -24.97
CA ILE A 693 -6.63 25.40 -24.86
C ILE A 693 -8.00 25.23 -25.50
N ALA A 694 -9.04 25.63 -24.78
CA ALA A 694 -10.41 25.67 -25.27
C ALA A 694 -10.89 27.11 -25.31
N LEU A 695 -11.43 27.52 -26.45
CA LEU A 695 -11.92 28.87 -26.73
C LEU A 695 -13.43 28.81 -27.02
N ARG A 696 -14.19 29.79 -26.54
CA ARG A 696 -15.63 29.92 -26.79
C ARG A 696 -16.00 31.37 -27.14
N PRO A 697 -16.86 31.62 -28.13
CA PRO A 697 -17.48 32.93 -28.32
C PRO A 697 -18.32 33.35 -27.10
N ASP A 698 -18.45 34.66 -26.84
CA ASP A 698 -19.19 35.20 -25.67
C ASP A 698 -20.61 34.61 -25.50
N ALA A 699 -21.36 34.45 -26.60
CA ALA A 699 -22.71 33.88 -26.56
C ALA A 699 -22.72 32.40 -26.13
N ALA A 700 -21.78 31.60 -26.62
CA ALA A 700 -21.63 30.20 -26.25
C ALA A 700 -21.15 30.06 -24.79
N MET A 701 -20.24 30.94 -24.37
CA MET A 701 -19.73 30.98 -22.99
C MET A 701 -20.86 31.24 -21.98
N LYS A 702 -21.72 32.22 -22.25
CA LYS A 702 -22.88 32.54 -21.40
C LYS A 702 -23.92 31.44 -21.36
N THR A 703 -24.10 30.72 -22.47
CA THR A 703 -25.04 29.60 -22.55
C THR A 703 -24.54 28.40 -21.75
N ALA A 704 -23.24 28.09 -21.82
CA ALA A 704 -22.63 26.97 -21.13
C ALA A 704 -22.54 27.16 -19.61
N TYR A 705 -22.39 28.41 -19.14
CA TYR A 705 -22.22 28.73 -17.71
C TYR A 705 -23.25 29.76 -17.22
N PRO A 706 -24.54 29.39 -17.12
CA PRO A 706 -25.59 30.31 -16.70
C PRO A 706 -25.46 30.77 -15.23
N GLU A 707 -24.77 29.98 -14.40
CA GLU A 707 -24.58 30.26 -12.96
C GLU A 707 -23.30 31.05 -12.66
N ASP A 708 -22.42 31.27 -13.65
CA ASP A 708 -21.16 32.02 -13.45
C ASP A 708 -21.43 33.53 -13.57
N GLU A 709 -21.61 34.20 -12.43
CA GLU A 709 -21.97 35.63 -12.36
C GLU A 709 -20.95 36.54 -13.06
N ALA A 710 -19.66 36.18 -13.07
CA ALA A 710 -18.62 36.95 -13.78
C ALA A 710 -18.77 36.83 -15.30
N VAL A 711 -19.11 35.64 -15.81
CA VAL A 711 -19.42 35.42 -17.23
C VAL A 711 -20.71 36.15 -17.65
N GLN A 712 -21.74 36.12 -16.81
CA GLN A 712 -23.03 36.74 -17.14
C GLN A 712 -22.99 38.28 -17.08
N SER A 713 -22.26 38.85 -16.13
CA SER A 713 -22.21 40.31 -15.91
C SER A 713 -21.36 41.06 -16.95
N LEU A 714 -20.37 40.40 -17.55
CA LEU A 714 -19.47 41.05 -18.50
C LEU A 714 -20.16 41.28 -19.86
N LYS A 715 -20.23 42.55 -20.28
CA LYS A 715 -20.66 42.94 -21.63
C LYS A 715 -19.49 42.83 -22.59
N ALA A 716 -19.38 41.69 -23.25
CA ALA A 716 -18.27 41.36 -24.13
C ALA A 716 -18.75 40.84 -25.50
N GLU A 717 -19.73 41.52 -26.10
CA GLU A 717 -20.22 41.15 -27.43
C GLU A 717 -19.08 41.11 -28.46
N GLY A 718 -19.00 40.00 -29.19
CA GLY A 718 -17.95 39.75 -30.17
C GLY A 718 -16.60 39.33 -29.57
N ALA A 719 -16.48 39.17 -28.26
CA ALA A 719 -15.25 38.66 -27.64
C ALA A 719 -15.21 37.13 -27.64
N TRP A 720 -14.00 36.60 -27.50
CA TRP A 720 -13.72 35.18 -27.28
C TRP A 720 -13.20 34.96 -25.87
N TRP A 721 -13.63 33.87 -25.26
CA TRP A 721 -13.27 33.46 -23.91
C TRP A 721 -12.32 32.28 -23.97
N VAL A 722 -11.30 32.31 -23.11
CA VAL A 722 -10.53 31.13 -22.75
C VAL A 722 -11.36 30.34 -21.73
N ASP A 723 -12.09 29.34 -22.21
CA ASP A 723 -12.89 28.44 -21.39
C ASP A 723 -12.01 27.64 -20.44
N SER A 724 -10.94 27.06 -20.99
CA SER A 724 -9.98 26.21 -20.29
C SER A 724 -8.60 26.35 -20.90
N VAL A 725 -7.58 26.44 -20.05
CA VAL A 725 -6.18 26.30 -20.46
C VAL A 725 -5.49 25.37 -19.46
N LEU A 726 -4.91 24.31 -20.01
CA LEU A 726 -4.32 23.20 -19.28
C LEU A 726 -2.89 23.00 -19.73
N LEU A 727 -1.96 22.96 -18.78
CA LEU A 727 -0.58 22.61 -19.07
C LEU A 727 -0.07 21.50 -18.14
N SER A 728 0.59 20.53 -18.73
CA SER A 728 1.34 19.51 -18.01
C SER A 728 2.44 20.17 -17.17
N CYS A 729 2.70 19.62 -15.98
CA CYS A 729 3.72 20.10 -15.05
C CYS A 729 5.16 20.09 -15.63
N ARG A 730 5.36 19.43 -16.79
CA ARG A 730 6.64 19.31 -17.48
C ARG A 730 7.10 20.58 -18.20
N ILE A 731 6.19 21.46 -18.61
CA ILE A 731 6.48 22.66 -19.41
C ILE A 731 6.29 23.97 -18.64
N LEU A 732 5.85 23.88 -17.37
CA LEU A 732 5.58 25.05 -16.52
C LEU A 732 6.86 25.81 -16.17
N GLY A 733 6.74 27.15 -16.12
CA GLY A 733 7.84 28.02 -15.73
C GLY A 733 8.90 28.21 -16.81
N ARG A 734 8.52 28.01 -18.09
CA ARG A 734 9.34 28.32 -19.27
C ARG A 734 8.75 29.44 -20.12
N THR A 735 7.78 30.21 -19.60
CA THR A 735 7.00 31.23 -20.34
C THR A 735 6.20 30.70 -21.54
N VAL A 736 6.04 29.37 -21.63
CA VAL A 736 5.20 28.71 -22.65
C VAL A 736 3.75 29.20 -22.53
N GLU A 737 3.32 29.44 -21.30
CA GLU A 737 2.03 30.02 -20.96
C GLU A 737 1.80 31.41 -21.60
N GLN A 738 2.84 32.24 -21.75
CA GLN A 738 2.76 33.54 -22.42
C GLN A 738 2.61 33.36 -23.93
N ALA A 739 3.38 32.44 -24.52
CA ALA A 739 3.28 32.12 -25.94
C ALA A 739 1.90 31.54 -26.32
N ILE A 740 1.29 30.73 -25.45
CA ILE A 740 -0.07 30.20 -25.66
C ILE A 740 -1.12 31.30 -25.65
N VAL A 741 -1.02 32.24 -24.69
CA VAL A 741 -1.96 33.36 -24.63
C VAL A 741 -1.75 34.31 -25.82
N ALA A 742 -0.50 34.55 -26.22
CA ALA A 742 -0.18 35.32 -27.42
C ALA A 742 -0.76 34.68 -28.69
N TRP A 743 -0.58 33.36 -28.86
CA TRP A 743 -1.20 32.61 -29.95
C TRP A 743 -2.74 32.71 -29.90
N ALA A 744 -3.35 32.57 -28.72
CA ALA A 744 -4.80 32.71 -28.57
C ALA A 744 -5.31 34.11 -28.95
N THR A 745 -4.55 35.18 -28.68
CA THR A 745 -4.92 36.52 -29.13
C THR A 745 -4.85 36.68 -30.65
N ALA A 746 -3.81 36.12 -31.29
CA ALA A 746 -3.68 36.12 -32.74
C ALA A 746 -4.82 35.33 -33.40
N HIS A 747 -5.08 34.12 -32.90
CA HIS A 747 -6.15 33.25 -33.39
C HIS A 747 -7.54 33.88 -33.22
N ALA A 748 -7.84 34.46 -32.06
CA ALA A 748 -9.09 35.17 -31.83
C ALA A 748 -9.23 36.41 -32.74
N GLN A 749 -8.14 37.11 -33.04
CA GLN A 749 -8.15 38.24 -33.96
C GLN A 749 -8.44 37.80 -35.41
N GLU A 750 -7.85 36.69 -35.85
CA GLU A 750 -8.13 36.08 -37.16
C GLU A 750 -9.59 35.59 -37.27
N ALA A 751 -10.15 35.07 -36.17
CA ALA A 751 -11.56 34.68 -36.06
C ALA A 751 -12.53 35.89 -35.97
N GLY A 752 -12.02 37.13 -36.01
CA GLY A 752 -12.81 38.36 -36.01
C GLY A 752 -13.34 38.78 -34.64
N ALA A 753 -12.73 38.31 -33.55
CA ALA A 753 -13.10 38.69 -32.20
C ALA A 753 -12.67 40.13 -31.86
N THR A 754 -13.45 40.81 -31.00
CA THR A 754 -13.13 42.17 -30.53
C THR A 754 -12.17 42.17 -29.34
N ALA A 755 -12.14 41.09 -28.56
CA ALA A 755 -11.30 40.93 -27.39
C ALA A 755 -11.06 39.44 -27.08
N LEU A 756 -9.98 39.14 -26.36
CA LEU A 756 -9.77 37.86 -25.68
C LEU A 756 -9.97 38.04 -24.18
N ILE A 757 -10.74 37.15 -23.55
CA ILE A 757 -11.06 37.20 -22.12
C ILE A 757 -10.58 35.91 -21.44
N GLY A 758 -9.91 36.06 -20.30
CA GLY A 758 -9.45 34.96 -19.47
C GLY A 758 -9.98 35.07 -18.06
N GLN A 759 -10.35 33.94 -17.46
CA GLN A 759 -10.81 33.84 -16.08
C GLN A 759 -9.91 32.87 -15.31
N VAL A 760 -9.52 33.23 -14.10
CA VAL A 760 -8.86 32.32 -13.16
C VAL A 760 -9.76 32.10 -11.96
N ILE A 761 -10.10 30.84 -11.68
CA ILE A 761 -10.85 30.40 -10.50
C ILE A 761 -9.84 29.75 -9.55
N GLU A 762 -9.62 30.36 -8.40
CA GLU A 762 -8.58 29.90 -7.47
C GLU A 762 -9.00 28.64 -6.67
N ALA A 763 -8.07 27.70 -6.51
CA ALA A 763 -8.13 26.59 -5.59
C ALA A 763 -6.75 26.27 -4.99
N PRO A 764 -6.66 25.53 -3.86
CA PRO A 764 -5.39 25.24 -3.18
C PRO A 764 -4.32 24.55 -4.06
N ARG A 765 -4.74 23.90 -5.15
CA ARG A 765 -3.84 23.12 -6.02
C ARG A 765 -3.42 23.84 -7.29
N ASN A 766 -4.10 24.92 -7.71
CA ASN A 766 -3.81 25.63 -8.97
C ASN A 766 -3.09 26.98 -8.78
N THR A 767 -2.49 27.22 -7.61
CA THR A 767 -1.69 28.42 -7.31
C THR A 767 -0.71 28.83 -8.42
N PRO A 768 -0.04 27.90 -9.15
CA PRO A 768 0.86 28.28 -10.25
C PRO A 768 0.21 29.03 -11.43
N VAL A 769 -1.10 28.91 -11.65
CA VAL A 769 -1.82 29.55 -12.77
C VAL A 769 -2.38 30.93 -12.42
N ARG A 770 -2.30 31.35 -11.15
CA ARG A 770 -2.96 32.57 -10.63
C ARG A 770 -2.68 33.82 -11.47
N ASP A 771 -1.42 33.98 -11.85
CA ASP A 771 -0.95 35.18 -12.54
C ASP A 771 -0.93 35.02 -14.07
N LEU A 772 -1.44 33.91 -14.63
CA LEU A 772 -1.31 33.55 -16.04
C LEU A 772 -1.62 34.73 -16.97
N PHE A 773 -2.85 35.22 -16.94
CA PHE A 773 -3.30 36.24 -17.88
C PHE A 773 -2.63 37.60 -17.63
N SER A 774 -2.38 37.95 -16.36
CA SER A 774 -1.69 39.19 -16.01
C SER A 774 -0.23 39.22 -16.50
N LYS A 775 0.52 38.12 -16.34
CA LYS A 775 1.91 37.98 -16.81
C LYS A 775 2.01 37.82 -18.31
N SER A 776 0.93 37.40 -18.97
CA SER A 776 0.84 37.35 -20.42
C SER A 776 0.42 38.68 -21.04
N GLY A 777 0.02 39.68 -20.25
CA GLY A 777 -0.29 41.03 -20.73
C GLY A 777 -1.78 41.36 -20.93
N LEU A 778 -2.71 40.56 -20.38
CA LEU A 778 -4.14 40.94 -20.34
C LEU A 778 -4.38 41.92 -19.19
N ASP A 779 -5.23 42.92 -19.43
CA ASP A 779 -5.61 43.93 -18.45
C ASP A 779 -6.63 43.34 -17.45
N PRO A 780 -6.46 43.51 -16.12
CA PRO A 780 -7.44 43.04 -15.14
C PRO A 780 -8.76 43.79 -15.29
N VAL A 781 -9.87 43.07 -15.17
CA VAL A 781 -11.23 43.62 -15.20
C VAL A 781 -11.74 43.71 -13.77
N ALA A 782 -12.16 44.90 -13.36
CA ALA A 782 -12.78 45.09 -12.04
C ALA A 782 -14.13 44.35 -11.99
N THR A 783 -14.32 43.52 -10.95
CA THR A 783 -15.56 42.78 -10.71
C THR A 783 -16.08 43.10 -9.30
N ASP A 784 -17.39 43.24 -9.14
CA ASP A 784 -18.03 43.40 -7.83
C ASP A 784 -18.23 42.05 -7.10
N PHE A 785 -17.79 40.95 -7.70
CA PHE A 785 -17.95 39.57 -7.24
C PHE A 785 -16.64 39.03 -6.65
N ASP A 786 -16.75 38.21 -5.60
CA ASP A 786 -15.62 37.55 -4.96
C ASP A 786 -15.19 36.31 -5.77
N LEU A 787 -14.11 36.45 -6.54
CA LEU A 787 -13.46 35.37 -7.30
C LEU A 787 -12.30 34.72 -6.50
N GLY A 788 -12.20 34.97 -5.18
CA GLY A 788 -11.03 34.61 -4.37
C GLY A 788 -9.80 35.46 -4.72
N ALA A 789 -8.59 34.91 -4.66
CA ALA A 789 -7.39 35.55 -5.24
C ALA A 789 -7.19 35.21 -6.73
N GLY A 790 -8.22 34.65 -7.38
CA GLY A 790 -8.35 34.57 -8.84
C GLY A 790 -8.76 35.92 -9.45
N GLY A 791 -9.03 35.95 -10.75
CA GLY A 791 -9.37 37.20 -11.43
C GLY A 791 -9.87 37.06 -12.86
N LEU A 792 -10.50 38.12 -13.35
CA LEU A 792 -10.97 38.26 -14.72
C LEU A 792 -10.06 39.22 -15.48
N TYR A 793 -9.68 38.87 -16.70
CA TYR A 793 -8.69 39.58 -17.49
C TYR A 793 -9.16 39.73 -18.94
N ARG A 794 -8.84 40.85 -19.58
CA ARG A 794 -9.26 41.18 -20.95
C ARG A 794 -8.11 41.80 -21.73
N HIS A 795 -7.91 41.35 -22.96
CA HIS A 795 -7.09 42.05 -23.95
C HIS A 795 -7.97 42.52 -25.10
N ASP A 796 -7.84 43.81 -25.45
CA ASP A 796 -8.55 44.42 -26.57
C ASP A 796 -7.77 44.16 -27.87
N LEU A 797 -8.36 43.40 -28.78
CA LEU A 797 -7.68 42.99 -30.02
C LEU A 797 -7.54 44.13 -31.04
N SER A 798 -8.17 45.29 -30.80
CA SER A 798 -7.86 46.52 -31.55
C SER A 798 -6.44 47.03 -31.30
N LYS A 799 -5.80 46.63 -30.19
CA LYS A 799 -4.39 46.90 -29.88
C LYS A 799 -3.42 45.96 -30.64
N GLY A 800 -3.95 44.98 -31.39
CA GLY A 800 -3.19 43.90 -32.01
C GLY A 800 -3.00 42.69 -31.09
N ALA A 801 -2.63 41.56 -31.67
CA ALA A 801 -2.24 40.35 -30.94
C ALA A 801 -0.98 40.62 -30.08
N LEU A 802 -0.86 39.87 -28.99
CA LEU A 802 0.31 39.96 -28.12
C LEU A 802 1.53 39.31 -28.80
N ASP A 803 2.71 39.85 -28.50
CA ASP A 803 3.95 39.31 -29.05
C ASP A 803 4.29 37.96 -28.42
N VAL A 804 4.65 37.01 -29.27
CA VAL A 804 5.20 35.72 -28.85
C VAL A 804 6.65 35.95 -28.43
N PRO A 805 7.11 35.44 -27.27
CA PRO A 805 8.50 35.58 -26.88
C PRO A 805 9.47 35.08 -27.97
N ASP A 806 10.57 35.81 -28.18
CA ASP A 806 11.50 35.67 -29.32
C ASP A 806 12.23 34.30 -29.38
N TYR A 807 12.18 33.53 -28.30
CA TYR A 807 12.75 32.19 -28.17
C TYR A 807 11.75 31.05 -28.39
N PHE A 808 10.53 31.33 -28.85
CA PHE A 808 9.58 30.32 -29.32
C PHE A 808 9.40 30.37 -30.83
N THR A 809 9.33 29.19 -31.44
CA THR A 809 8.82 29.05 -32.81
C THR A 809 7.43 28.41 -32.78
N LEU A 810 6.44 29.09 -33.35
CA LEU A 810 5.09 28.55 -33.51
C LEU A 810 4.99 27.78 -34.84
N SER A 811 4.27 26.66 -34.85
CA SER A 811 3.98 25.90 -36.07
C SER A 811 2.56 25.34 -36.03
N ASP A 812 1.88 25.36 -37.18
CA ASP A 812 0.53 24.78 -37.32
C ASP A 812 0.56 23.30 -37.73
N THR A 813 1.75 22.70 -37.84
CA THR A 813 1.93 21.31 -38.30
C THR A 813 2.92 20.56 -37.41
N ALA A 814 2.55 19.33 -37.04
CA ALA A 814 3.43 18.46 -36.25
C ALA A 814 4.77 18.23 -37.00
N PRO A 815 5.92 18.35 -36.33
CA PRO A 815 7.22 18.13 -36.98
C PRO A 815 7.34 16.66 -37.44
N ALA A 816 7.94 16.46 -38.62
CA ALA A 816 8.27 15.12 -39.10
C ALA A 816 9.20 14.41 -38.10
N PRO A 817 9.04 13.09 -37.87
CA PRO A 817 9.84 12.36 -36.90
C PRO A 817 11.34 12.52 -37.23
N VAL A 818 12.09 13.10 -36.29
CA VAL A 818 13.54 13.27 -36.44
C VAL A 818 14.18 11.89 -36.44
N ALA A 819 14.73 11.49 -37.59
CA ALA A 819 15.60 10.32 -37.67
C ALA A 819 16.83 10.56 -36.79
N THR A 820 16.93 9.87 -35.67
CA THR A 820 18.10 9.87 -34.79
C THR A 820 19.31 9.37 -35.57
N THR A 821 20.17 10.28 -36.00
CA THR A 821 21.50 9.95 -36.52
C THR A 821 22.39 9.55 -35.35
N ALA A 822 22.63 8.24 -35.21
CA ALA A 822 23.58 7.70 -34.25
C ALA A 822 25.00 8.19 -34.61
N LYS A 823 25.56 9.09 -33.80
CA LYS A 823 26.97 9.45 -33.84
C LYS A 823 27.79 8.30 -33.26
N ALA A 824 28.78 7.83 -34.03
CA ALA A 824 29.66 6.72 -33.70
C ALA A 824 30.43 6.93 -32.38
N ALA A 825 30.16 6.07 -31.39
CA ALA A 825 30.98 5.93 -30.20
C ALA A 825 32.10 4.89 -30.44
N SER A 826 33.31 5.23 -30.00
CA SER A 826 34.54 4.45 -30.13
C SER A 826 34.45 3.07 -29.46
N LYS A 827 34.96 2.04 -30.16
CA LYS A 827 35.03 0.64 -29.72
C LYS A 827 35.74 0.47 -28.35
N PRO A 828 35.17 -0.32 -27.41
CA PRO A 828 35.91 -0.79 -26.24
C PRO A 828 36.79 -2.00 -26.59
N ARG A 829 37.95 -2.07 -25.92
CA ARG A 829 39.00 -3.09 -26.06
C ARG A 829 38.58 -4.41 -25.38
N PRO A 830 38.89 -5.60 -25.94
CA PRO A 830 38.46 -6.86 -25.34
C PRO A 830 39.29 -7.21 -24.08
N PRO A 831 38.69 -7.80 -23.05
CA PRO A 831 39.41 -8.31 -21.88
C PRO A 831 40.15 -9.61 -22.19
N LYS A 832 41.28 -9.84 -21.51
CA LYS A 832 42.12 -11.06 -21.62
C LYS A 832 41.41 -12.29 -21.04
N PRO A 833 41.62 -13.49 -21.60
CA PRO A 833 41.02 -14.71 -21.09
C PRO A 833 41.77 -15.23 -19.84
N VAL A 834 41.01 -15.62 -18.82
CA VAL A 834 41.47 -16.42 -17.68
C VAL A 834 41.26 -17.90 -18.01
N SER A 835 42.29 -18.70 -17.75
CA SER A 835 42.38 -20.13 -18.00
C SER A 835 41.56 -20.94 -16.98
N THR A 836 40.76 -21.89 -17.45
CA THR A 836 40.29 -23.02 -16.64
C THR A 836 40.46 -24.33 -17.42
N ALA A 837 41.03 -25.32 -16.73
CA ALA A 837 41.50 -26.59 -17.25
C ALA A 837 40.36 -27.54 -17.70
N ALA A 838 40.69 -28.42 -18.64
CA ALA A 838 39.83 -29.42 -19.26
C ALA A 838 39.79 -30.76 -18.50
N SER A 839 38.72 -31.53 -18.73
CA SER A 839 38.71 -33.00 -18.68
C SER A 839 37.65 -33.58 -19.63
N PRO A 840 37.81 -34.83 -20.11
CA PRO A 840 37.60 -35.17 -21.51
C PRO A 840 36.25 -35.87 -21.79
N ALA A 841 35.73 -35.70 -23.00
CA ALA A 841 34.63 -36.49 -23.53
C ALA A 841 34.98 -37.06 -24.91
N ILE A 842 34.48 -38.26 -25.15
CA ILE A 842 34.82 -39.25 -26.17
C ILE A 842 34.33 -38.81 -27.57
N ALA A 843 35.14 -39.05 -28.60
CA ALA A 843 34.86 -38.71 -29.99
C ALA A 843 33.97 -39.77 -30.69
N ILE A 844 33.00 -39.31 -31.50
CA ILE A 844 32.26 -40.10 -32.51
C ILE A 844 32.29 -39.32 -33.85
N PRO A 845 32.45 -39.95 -35.03
CA PRO A 845 32.78 -39.26 -36.29
C PRO A 845 31.61 -38.50 -36.93
N VAL A 846 31.92 -37.36 -37.55
CA VAL A 846 31.05 -36.25 -37.99
C VAL A 846 30.28 -36.48 -39.30
N ALA A 847 30.46 -37.60 -40.01
CA ALA A 847 30.05 -37.69 -41.42
C ALA A 847 28.56 -38.03 -41.70
N ASP A 848 27.81 -38.65 -40.77
CA ASP A 848 26.39 -39.04 -40.98
C ASP A 848 25.37 -38.02 -40.43
N LEU A 849 25.83 -36.86 -39.94
CA LEU A 849 25.05 -35.93 -39.12
C LEU A 849 24.44 -34.73 -39.86
N GLU A 850 24.78 -34.47 -41.12
CA GLU A 850 24.37 -33.20 -41.79
C GLU A 850 22.92 -33.19 -42.30
N HIS A 851 22.39 -34.30 -42.84
CA HIS A 851 21.03 -34.27 -43.45
C HIS A 851 19.89 -34.33 -42.42
N GLY A 852 20.02 -35.15 -41.37
CA GLY A 852 18.98 -35.26 -40.33
C GLY A 852 18.87 -34.00 -39.46
N LYS A 853 19.98 -33.28 -39.27
CA LYS A 853 20.00 -32.07 -38.43
C LYS A 853 19.48 -30.82 -39.15
N GLN A 854 19.62 -30.72 -40.47
CA GLN A 854 19.00 -29.63 -41.23
C GLN A 854 17.47 -29.73 -41.24
N ALA A 855 16.92 -30.93 -41.35
CA ALA A 855 15.48 -31.16 -41.21
C ALA A 855 14.99 -30.83 -39.79
N ALA A 856 15.73 -31.25 -38.76
CA ALA A 856 15.40 -30.93 -37.36
C ALA A 856 15.51 -29.43 -37.04
N LEU A 857 16.44 -28.70 -37.66
CA LEU A 857 16.54 -27.24 -37.55
C LEU A 857 15.33 -26.55 -38.19
N ALA A 858 14.92 -26.98 -39.39
CA ALA A 858 13.74 -26.45 -40.06
C ALA A 858 12.47 -26.69 -39.24
N ASP A 859 12.29 -27.90 -38.70
CA ASP A 859 11.15 -28.23 -37.85
C ASP A 859 11.15 -27.47 -36.53
N THR A 860 12.32 -27.28 -35.92
CA THR A 860 12.49 -26.45 -34.71
C THR A 860 12.08 -25.01 -35.01
N PHE A 861 12.57 -24.46 -36.11
CA PHE A 861 12.25 -23.10 -36.55
C PHE A 861 10.75 -22.93 -36.82
N ARG A 862 10.12 -23.88 -37.52
CA ARG A 862 8.66 -23.89 -37.75
C ARG A 862 7.88 -23.94 -36.44
N ARG A 863 8.32 -24.76 -35.47
CA ARG A 863 7.66 -24.90 -34.16
C ARG A 863 7.70 -23.60 -33.36
N VAL A 864 8.86 -22.94 -33.34
CA VAL A 864 9.07 -21.68 -32.61
C VAL A 864 8.24 -20.55 -33.20
N PHE A 865 8.19 -20.44 -34.54
CA PHE A 865 7.50 -19.36 -35.25
C PHE A 865 6.09 -19.72 -35.75
N ARG A 866 5.58 -20.90 -35.40
CA ARG A 866 4.24 -21.41 -35.75
C ARG A 866 3.96 -21.46 -37.27
N LEU A 867 4.97 -21.82 -38.06
CA LEU A 867 4.84 -22.04 -39.50
C LEU A 867 4.24 -23.42 -39.79
N GLY A 868 3.43 -23.51 -40.83
CA GLY A 868 2.86 -24.75 -41.35
C GLY A 868 3.91 -25.66 -41.99
N ALA A 869 3.57 -26.95 -42.17
CA ALA A 869 4.48 -27.93 -42.74
C ALA A 869 4.86 -27.63 -44.20
N ASP A 870 3.97 -26.97 -44.95
CA ASP A 870 4.15 -26.60 -46.36
C ASP A 870 4.77 -25.20 -46.55
N ASP A 871 5.02 -24.45 -45.46
CA ASP A 871 5.62 -23.13 -45.54
C ASP A 871 7.13 -23.23 -45.84
N ASP A 872 7.57 -22.44 -46.83
CA ASP A 872 8.99 -22.36 -47.20
C ASP A 872 9.76 -21.49 -46.20
N VAL A 873 10.55 -22.17 -45.37
CA VAL A 873 11.37 -21.52 -44.33
C VAL A 873 12.59 -20.81 -44.91
N GLN A 874 13.04 -21.14 -46.14
CA GLN A 874 14.31 -20.65 -46.67
C GLN A 874 14.30 -19.14 -46.94
N ASP A 875 13.17 -18.60 -47.39
CA ASP A 875 13.00 -17.17 -47.69
C ASP A 875 12.47 -16.35 -46.49
N THR A 876 12.36 -16.99 -45.31
CA THR A 876 11.79 -16.34 -44.13
C THR A 876 12.80 -15.40 -43.46
N THR A 877 12.41 -14.13 -43.30
CA THR A 877 13.17 -13.07 -42.62
C THR A 877 12.42 -12.54 -41.40
N MET A 878 13.10 -11.76 -40.58
CA MET A 878 12.53 -11.10 -39.40
C MET A 878 11.35 -10.19 -39.77
N ASP A 879 11.43 -9.50 -40.90
CA ASP A 879 10.37 -8.61 -41.38
C ASP A 879 9.15 -9.40 -41.90
N SER A 880 9.32 -10.66 -42.33
CA SER A 880 8.23 -11.50 -42.81
C SER A 880 7.48 -12.25 -41.70
N LEU A 881 7.99 -12.24 -40.46
CA LEU A 881 7.41 -12.94 -39.32
C LEU A 881 7.17 -12.02 -38.14
N ALA A 882 5.89 -11.72 -37.87
CA ALA A 882 5.49 -10.92 -36.71
C ALA A 882 5.92 -11.53 -35.35
N ALA A 883 6.20 -12.84 -35.31
CA ALA A 883 6.68 -13.55 -34.12
C ALA A 883 8.21 -13.51 -33.95
N TRP A 884 8.95 -12.85 -34.85
CA TRP A 884 10.41 -12.68 -34.79
C TRP A 884 10.81 -11.50 -33.90
N ASP A 885 10.32 -11.50 -32.67
CA ASP A 885 10.65 -10.53 -31.62
C ASP A 885 11.73 -11.07 -30.66
N SER A 886 12.08 -10.29 -29.63
CA SER A 886 13.04 -10.70 -28.60
C SER A 886 12.67 -11.99 -27.86
N LEU A 887 11.37 -12.32 -27.76
CA LEU A 887 10.88 -13.58 -27.19
C LEU A 887 11.03 -14.74 -28.19
N GLY A 888 10.86 -14.47 -29.49
CA GLY A 888 11.16 -15.38 -30.59
C GLY A 888 12.62 -15.84 -30.59
N HIS A 889 13.58 -14.92 -30.44
CA HIS A 889 15.01 -15.26 -30.32
C HIS A 889 15.31 -16.12 -29.08
N LEU A 890 14.65 -15.84 -27.96
CA LEU A 890 14.84 -16.60 -26.71
C LEU A 890 14.25 -18.01 -26.81
N ARG A 891 13.05 -18.15 -27.38
CA ARG A 891 12.42 -19.46 -27.65
C ARG A 891 13.25 -20.27 -28.63
N LEU A 892 13.77 -19.63 -29.67
CA LEU A 892 14.67 -20.27 -30.62
C LEU A 892 15.95 -20.76 -29.93
N ALA A 893 16.53 -19.97 -29.03
CA ALA A 893 17.71 -20.37 -28.27
C ALA A 893 17.45 -21.61 -27.39
N MET A 894 16.33 -21.61 -26.65
CA MET A 894 15.95 -22.72 -25.78
C MET A 894 15.65 -23.99 -26.59
N GLU A 895 14.92 -23.85 -27.69
CA GLU A 895 14.51 -25.01 -28.50
C GLU A 895 15.71 -25.59 -29.25
N LEU A 896 16.67 -24.79 -29.72
CA LEU A 896 17.92 -25.28 -30.32
C LEU A 896 18.78 -26.05 -29.31
N GLU A 897 18.83 -25.59 -28.06
CA GLU A 897 19.53 -26.29 -26.98
C GLU A 897 18.82 -27.60 -26.64
N GLN A 898 17.48 -27.62 -26.63
CA GLN A 898 16.69 -28.79 -26.31
C GLN A 898 16.63 -29.84 -27.44
N SER A 899 16.47 -29.41 -28.70
CA SER A 899 16.25 -30.30 -29.85
C SER A 899 17.55 -30.70 -30.54
N LEU A 900 18.54 -29.81 -30.59
CA LEU A 900 19.82 -30.04 -31.27
C LEU A 900 21.02 -30.08 -30.32
N GLY A 901 20.83 -29.82 -29.02
CA GLY A 901 21.94 -29.77 -28.04
C GLY A 901 22.90 -28.60 -28.28
N LEU A 902 22.47 -27.57 -29.02
CA LEU A 902 23.33 -26.49 -29.51
C LEU A 902 23.03 -25.18 -28.80
N ARG A 903 24.04 -24.64 -28.12
CA ARG A 903 23.94 -23.36 -27.42
C ARG A 903 24.65 -22.27 -28.23
N LEU A 904 23.87 -21.40 -28.86
CA LEU A 904 24.40 -20.21 -29.52
C LEU A 904 24.54 -19.05 -28.52
N PRO A 905 25.63 -18.26 -28.56
CA PRO A 905 25.76 -17.07 -27.71
C PRO A 905 24.62 -16.07 -27.97
N ALA A 906 24.07 -15.47 -26.92
CA ALA A 906 22.96 -14.51 -27.03
C ALA A 906 23.26 -13.33 -27.98
N ALA A 907 24.51 -12.87 -27.99
CA ALA A 907 24.98 -11.81 -28.90
C ALA A 907 24.95 -12.22 -30.38
N ARG A 908 25.13 -13.52 -30.69
CA ARG A 908 25.01 -14.06 -32.05
C ARG A 908 23.55 -14.24 -32.44
N LEU A 909 22.71 -14.76 -31.54
CA LEU A 909 21.26 -14.91 -31.78
C LEU A 909 20.57 -13.57 -32.08
N GLY A 910 20.93 -12.51 -31.34
CA GLY A 910 20.38 -11.17 -31.57
C GLY A 910 20.81 -10.52 -32.90
N GLN A 911 21.75 -11.12 -33.63
CA GLN A 911 22.15 -10.68 -34.97
C GLN A 911 21.50 -11.49 -36.09
N ILE A 912 20.76 -12.55 -35.76
CA ILE A 912 20.12 -13.41 -36.75
C ILE A 912 18.77 -12.79 -37.13
N SER A 913 18.65 -12.45 -38.41
CA SER A 913 17.49 -11.80 -39.01
C SER A 913 16.81 -12.62 -40.10
N SER A 914 17.32 -13.82 -40.40
CA SER A 914 16.72 -14.75 -41.37
C SER A 914 17.03 -16.21 -41.06
N TYR A 915 16.24 -17.13 -41.62
CA TYR A 915 16.48 -18.56 -41.46
C TYR A 915 17.81 -18.99 -42.08
N ALA A 916 18.21 -18.39 -43.21
CA ALA A 916 19.51 -18.63 -43.84
C ALA A 916 20.68 -18.24 -42.92
N GLU A 917 20.58 -17.11 -42.21
CA GLU A 917 21.59 -16.70 -41.21
C GLU A 917 21.61 -17.63 -40.00
N LEU A 918 20.45 -18.12 -39.57
CA LEU A 918 20.35 -19.13 -38.51
C LEU A 918 21.05 -20.43 -38.93
N GLN A 919 20.76 -20.92 -40.12
CA GLN A 919 21.34 -22.13 -40.68
C GLN A 919 22.87 -22.02 -40.76
N LYS A 920 23.37 -20.84 -41.16
CA LYS A 920 24.81 -20.55 -41.16
C LYS A 920 25.41 -20.51 -39.76
N ALA A 921 24.76 -19.83 -38.80
CA ALA A 921 25.24 -19.74 -37.42
C ALA A 921 25.26 -21.11 -36.72
N VAL A 922 24.27 -21.95 -36.98
CA VAL A 922 24.20 -23.33 -36.49
C VAL A 922 25.29 -24.20 -37.13
N ALA A 923 25.51 -24.09 -38.44
CA ALA A 923 26.60 -24.80 -39.12
C ALA A 923 27.99 -24.38 -38.59
N GLU A 924 28.23 -23.09 -38.38
CA GLU A 924 29.47 -22.57 -37.78
C GLU A 924 29.67 -23.10 -36.35
N ALA A 925 28.62 -23.12 -35.53
CA ALA A 925 28.67 -23.64 -34.17
C ALA A 925 28.93 -25.16 -34.14
N MET A 926 28.37 -25.91 -35.09
CA MET A 926 28.60 -27.34 -35.22
C MET A 926 30.02 -27.66 -35.70
N GLN A 927 30.60 -26.83 -36.58
CA GLN A 927 32.01 -26.97 -37.01
C GLN A 927 33.00 -26.55 -35.92
N GLY A 928 32.63 -25.63 -35.03
CA GLY A 928 33.44 -25.20 -33.88
C GLY A 928 33.33 -26.11 -32.64
N ALA A 929 32.39 -27.06 -32.63
CA ALA A 929 32.16 -28.02 -31.53
C ALA A 929 32.76 -29.42 -31.79
N ALA A 930 33.45 -29.61 -32.93
CA ALA A 930 34.05 -30.87 -33.37
C ALA A 930 35.53 -31.03 -33.00
#